data_AF-A0A011RQ03-F1
#
_entry.id   AF-A0A011RQ03-F1
#
_cell.length_a   1.000
_cell.length_b   1.000
_cell.length_c   1.000
_cell.angle_alpha   90.00
_cell.angle_beta   90.00
_cell.angle_gamma   90.00
#
_symmetry.space_group_name_H-M   'P 1'
#
loop_
_entity.id
_entity.type
_entity.pdbx_description
1 polymer ?
#
loop_
_entity_poly.entity_id
_entity_poly.type
_entity_poly.pdbx_seq_one_letter_code
_entity_poly.pdbx_strand_id
1 'polypeptide(L)'
;MTRKDKIDADILLALNNLDYTYQWNRSVPHVDVNSILSTASKSATGNPGYPDQIYINEDKQLLILVEDKTNPSDHESDDDEDTNPEKYAVDGILWYLSRFNDNRFSNWKIVGIAVSGDIHDSYNHLISTFIVIDEEIEHVDQVNSLCSEEEYLQLFVKVNEEEMIERISTSSKVINNMLRNIDSQKRPILLSALMIALFEIDRSTNSFINEFESNSGSDIIVKLPARVREVLRSEDIPEEKLNIILNQITFLDSQIDLKSNNVLRDILIELKYNVIPYFEIESNYDIMGSFYAEFLRYAGISNVKNGIVLTPAHITELFTELVPLRPDDVIFDPASGSGAFLIAAMNALTKRINNSALPDKQNRIKNVKKKQLVGFEINPTMYTLSVSNMLFRHDGKSQLFNLDSFSEEAEQTLLRLNYEDIRPTIGFVNPPYGGRENRSNPTKKELTFLKLLLDTCTRYVVMIAPLSTYFKDQKDRDGILRQHRLKYVINMPEDLFQPNAATITAISVFEVGQPQGDYKTKFIDLPDDGFVLAKNKGRTDLFNRWDDIKNELFEKIENIRDFENDIDVLSHKIREGDEWLLQSFAKTDYSNLSEESFERAIREQLVFEARENLGLLNRDLDEIELLTIVSDYYGEQENGGVSDEV
;
A
#
# COMPACT_ATOMS: atom_id res chain seq x y z
N MET A 1 -35.51 3.40 -42.09
CA MET A 1 -35.06 3.11 -40.72
C MET A 1 -35.35 4.36 -39.92
N THR A 2 -36.12 4.27 -38.84
CA THR A 2 -36.34 5.43 -37.97
C THR A 2 -35.02 5.82 -37.30
N ARG A 3 -34.91 7.04 -36.77
CA ARG A 3 -33.68 7.48 -36.08
C ARG A 3 -33.37 6.58 -34.87
N LYS A 4 -34.41 6.07 -34.19
CA LYS A 4 -34.28 5.08 -33.12
C LYS A 4 -33.72 3.76 -33.65
N ASP A 5 -34.35 3.15 -34.66
CA ASP A 5 -33.87 1.87 -35.25
C ASP A 5 -32.38 1.89 -35.68
N LYS A 6 -31.85 3.07 -36.03
CA LYS A 6 -30.44 3.23 -36.36
C LYS A 6 -29.54 3.18 -35.10
N ILE A 7 -29.93 3.89 -34.04
CA ILE A 7 -29.17 3.93 -32.78
C ILE A 7 -29.16 2.55 -32.11
N ASP A 8 -30.31 1.88 -32.04
CA ASP A 8 -30.41 0.51 -31.51
C ASP A 8 -29.47 -0.44 -32.26
N ALA A 9 -29.35 -0.28 -33.59
CA ALA A 9 -28.47 -1.09 -34.43
C ALA A 9 -26.98 -0.76 -34.25
N ASP A 10 -26.65 0.52 -34.09
CA ASP A 10 -25.28 0.99 -33.86
C ASP A 10 -24.78 0.53 -32.47
N ILE A 11 -25.63 0.59 -31.44
CA ILE A 11 -25.34 0.04 -30.10
C ILE A 11 -25.14 -1.47 -30.15
N LEU A 12 -26.04 -2.20 -30.83
CA LEU A 12 -25.91 -3.65 -31.00
C LEU A 12 -24.62 -4.02 -31.73
N LEU A 13 -24.22 -3.24 -32.74
CA LEU A 13 -22.96 -3.46 -33.44
C LEU A 13 -21.76 -3.20 -32.53
N ALA A 14 -21.80 -2.15 -31.71
CA ALA A 14 -20.76 -1.85 -30.73
C ALA A 14 -20.61 -2.98 -29.70
N LEU A 15 -21.73 -3.48 -29.16
CA LEU A 15 -21.77 -4.61 -28.23
C LEU A 15 -21.20 -5.90 -28.86
N ASN A 16 -21.56 -6.20 -30.12
CA ASN A 16 -21.07 -7.39 -30.82
C ASN A 16 -19.57 -7.32 -31.20
N ASN A 17 -18.94 -6.14 -31.14
CA ASN A 17 -17.49 -5.99 -31.34
C ASN A 17 -16.69 -6.22 -30.05
N LEU A 18 -17.37 -6.38 -28.91
CA LEU A 18 -16.75 -6.70 -27.62
C LEU A 18 -16.74 -8.22 -27.41
N ASP A 19 -15.90 -8.69 -26.48
CA ASP A 19 -15.70 -10.11 -26.22
C ASP A 19 -16.86 -10.69 -25.38
N TYR A 20 -17.95 -11.04 -26.07
CA TYR A 20 -19.11 -11.72 -25.51
C TYR A 20 -19.21 -13.15 -26.00
N THR A 21 -19.46 -14.08 -25.07
CA THR A 21 -19.58 -15.52 -25.39
C THR A 21 -20.83 -15.83 -26.22
N TYR A 22 -21.95 -15.16 -25.90
CA TYR A 22 -23.26 -15.40 -26.52
C TYR A 22 -23.75 -14.18 -27.33
N GLN A 23 -24.85 -14.33 -28.06
CA GLN A 23 -25.43 -13.24 -28.87
C GLN A 23 -26.44 -12.40 -28.10
N TRP A 24 -26.38 -11.09 -28.31
CA TRP A 24 -27.38 -10.12 -27.86
C TRP A 24 -28.71 -10.28 -28.62
N ASN A 25 -29.83 -10.26 -27.90
CA ASN A 25 -31.15 -10.40 -28.49
C ASN A 25 -32.22 -9.56 -27.77
N ARG A 26 -33.28 -9.17 -28.48
CA ARG A 26 -34.48 -8.56 -27.86
C ARG A 26 -35.34 -9.55 -27.07
N SER A 27 -35.13 -10.85 -27.32
CA SER A 27 -35.81 -11.95 -26.65
C SER A 27 -34.80 -13.07 -26.47
N VAL A 28 -34.66 -13.56 -25.24
CA VAL A 28 -33.75 -14.66 -24.91
C VAL A 28 -34.54 -15.95 -24.65
N PRO A 29 -34.00 -17.14 -24.94
CA PRO A 29 -34.69 -18.41 -24.70
C PRO A 29 -34.63 -18.86 -23.23
N HIS A 30 -34.68 -17.94 -22.27
CA HIS A 30 -34.63 -18.24 -20.84
C HIS A 30 -36.01 -18.09 -20.18
N VAL A 31 -36.50 -19.16 -19.55
CA VAL A 31 -37.88 -19.23 -19.04
C VAL A 31 -38.15 -18.18 -17.96
N ASP A 32 -37.26 -18.04 -16.97
CA ASP A 32 -37.48 -17.10 -15.86
C ASP A 32 -37.39 -15.63 -16.27
N VAL A 33 -36.43 -15.26 -17.12
CA VAL A 33 -36.33 -13.91 -17.68
C VAL A 33 -37.60 -13.56 -18.44
N ASN A 34 -38.08 -14.44 -19.32
CA ASN A 34 -39.32 -14.21 -20.06
C ASN A 34 -40.56 -14.13 -19.15
N SER A 35 -40.59 -14.92 -18.08
CA SER A 35 -41.66 -14.85 -17.08
C SER A 35 -41.73 -13.48 -16.42
N ILE A 36 -40.58 -12.89 -16.06
CA ILE A 36 -40.51 -11.55 -15.46
C ILE A 36 -40.90 -10.48 -16.50
N LEU A 37 -40.33 -10.53 -17.71
CA LEU A 37 -40.58 -9.53 -18.74
C LEU A 37 -42.02 -9.56 -19.28
N SER A 38 -42.74 -10.69 -19.14
CA SER A 38 -44.15 -10.80 -19.54
C SER A 38 -45.12 -9.87 -18.80
N THR A 39 -44.68 -9.27 -17.69
CA THR A 39 -45.47 -8.30 -16.90
C THR A 39 -44.76 -6.96 -16.71
N ALA A 40 -43.60 -6.75 -17.35
CA ALA A 40 -42.69 -5.63 -17.12
C ALA A 40 -42.97 -4.38 -17.97
N SER A 41 -44.18 -4.17 -18.50
CA SER A 41 -44.50 -2.96 -19.26
C SER A 41 -44.23 -1.69 -18.45
N LYS A 42 -43.50 -0.75 -19.06
CA LYS A 42 -43.15 0.57 -18.49
C LYS A 42 -44.34 1.44 -18.10
N SER A 43 -45.49 1.21 -18.73
CA SER A 43 -46.78 1.83 -18.38
C SER A 43 -47.46 1.22 -17.13
N ALA A 44 -46.81 0.26 -16.46
CA ALA A 44 -47.30 -0.46 -15.29
C ALA A 44 -48.63 -1.22 -15.50
N THR A 45 -48.96 -1.60 -16.75
CA THR A 45 -50.24 -2.25 -17.08
C THR A 45 -50.29 -3.76 -16.80
N GLY A 46 -49.18 -4.38 -16.35
CA GLY A 46 -49.05 -5.83 -16.21
C GLY A 46 -48.96 -6.59 -17.54
N ASN A 47 -48.68 -5.87 -18.63
CA ASN A 47 -48.45 -6.45 -19.97
C ASN A 47 -46.94 -6.67 -20.19
N PRO A 48 -46.55 -7.39 -21.27
CA PRO A 48 -45.15 -7.57 -21.59
C PRO A 48 -44.42 -6.24 -21.87
N GLY A 49 -43.18 -6.14 -21.38
CA GLY A 49 -42.25 -5.05 -21.65
C GLY A 49 -40.83 -5.61 -21.75
N TYR A 50 -40.07 -5.19 -22.76
CA TYR A 50 -38.74 -5.72 -23.05
C TYR A 50 -37.72 -4.58 -23.17
N PRO A 51 -36.54 -4.71 -22.55
CA PRO A 51 -35.39 -3.86 -22.85
C PRO A 51 -35.02 -3.90 -24.33
N ASP A 52 -34.33 -2.86 -24.81
CA ASP A 52 -33.93 -2.75 -26.22
C ASP A 52 -32.91 -3.83 -26.61
N GLN A 53 -32.04 -4.24 -25.68
CA GLN A 53 -31.16 -5.41 -25.82
C GLN A 53 -31.08 -6.22 -24.52
N ILE A 54 -30.97 -7.54 -24.65
CA ILE A 54 -30.80 -8.48 -23.55
C ILE A 54 -29.64 -9.43 -23.89
N TYR A 55 -28.75 -9.61 -22.92
CA TYR A 55 -27.68 -10.60 -22.94
C TYR A 55 -27.83 -11.55 -21.77
N ILE A 56 -27.61 -12.84 -22.01
CA ILE A 56 -27.65 -13.85 -20.95
C ILE A 56 -26.50 -14.84 -21.12
N ASN A 57 -25.81 -15.12 -20.01
CA ASN A 57 -24.84 -16.18 -19.90
C ASN A 57 -25.21 -17.05 -18.67
N GLU A 58 -25.81 -18.20 -18.93
CA GLU A 58 -26.27 -19.11 -17.87
C GLU A 58 -25.08 -19.73 -17.11
N ASP A 59 -23.96 -20.00 -17.77
CA ASP A 59 -22.77 -20.61 -17.16
C ASP A 59 -22.16 -19.69 -16.08
N LYS A 60 -22.20 -18.37 -16.32
CA LYS A 60 -21.68 -17.34 -15.40
C LYS A 60 -22.76 -16.72 -14.49
N GLN A 61 -24.02 -17.12 -14.69
CA GLN A 61 -25.21 -16.51 -14.08
C GLN A 61 -25.23 -14.99 -14.27
N LEU A 62 -25.00 -14.53 -15.50
CA LEU A 62 -24.93 -13.11 -15.85
C LEU A 62 -26.12 -12.72 -16.73
N LEU A 63 -26.78 -11.62 -16.37
CA LEU A 63 -27.85 -10.99 -17.14
C LEU A 63 -27.48 -9.53 -17.38
N ILE A 64 -27.45 -9.08 -18.62
CA ILE A 64 -27.24 -7.66 -18.96
C ILE A 64 -28.44 -7.15 -19.75
N LEU A 65 -29.00 -6.04 -19.29
CA LEU A 65 -30.12 -5.36 -19.91
C LEU A 65 -29.65 -4.00 -20.44
N VAL A 66 -30.10 -3.61 -21.63
CA VAL A 66 -29.80 -2.30 -22.22
C VAL A 66 -31.11 -1.60 -22.57
N GLU A 67 -31.24 -0.34 -22.17
CA GLU A 67 -32.27 0.58 -22.64
C GLU A 67 -31.60 1.74 -23.36
N ASP A 68 -32.15 2.12 -24.52
CA ASP A 68 -31.63 3.21 -25.32
C ASP A 68 -32.65 4.32 -25.62
N LYS A 69 -32.11 5.55 -25.80
CA LYS A 69 -32.86 6.73 -26.28
C LYS A 69 -32.10 7.48 -27.37
N THR A 70 -32.87 8.14 -28.23
CA THR A 70 -32.29 8.81 -29.41
C THR A 70 -31.52 10.09 -29.10
N ASN A 71 -31.92 10.85 -28.09
CA ASN A 71 -31.30 12.14 -27.76
C ASN A 71 -30.66 12.08 -26.37
N PRO A 72 -29.49 12.70 -26.16
CA PRO A 72 -28.89 12.81 -24.82
C PRO A 72 -29.76 13.54 -23.80
N SER A 73 -30.67 14.43 -24.25
CA SER A 73 -31.65 15.08 -23.36
C SER A 73 -32.69 14.12 -22.78
N ASP A 74 -32.78 12.90 -23.32
CA ASP A 74 -33.70 11.86 -22.88
C ASP A 74 -32.92 10.78 -22.07
N HIS A 75 -31.77 11.13 -21.48
CA HIS A 75 -30.97 10.17 -20.73
C HIS A 75 -31.58 9.82 -19.37
N GLU A 76 -31.93 10.83 -18.57
CA GLU A 76 -32.39 10.70 -17.18
C GLU A 76 -33.40 11.82 -16.86
N SER A 77 -34.39 11.55 -16.01
CA SER A 77 -35.28 12.59 -15.47
C SER A 77 -34.57 13.47 -14.44
N ASP A 78 -34.93 14.75 -14.33
CA ASP A 78 -34.41 15.62 -13.27
C ASP A 78 -34.84 15.11 -11.87
N ASP A 79 -33.96 15.23 -10.86
CA ASP A 79 -34.15 14.73 -9.47
C ASP A 79 -35.45 15.22 -8.77
N ASP A 80 -36.06 16.31 -9.25
CA ASP A 80 -37.29 16.91 -8.71
C ASP A 80 -38.58 16.48 -9.44
N GLU A 81 -38.51 15.63 -10.49
CA GLU A 81 -39.66 15.13 -11.26
C GLU A 81 -40.01 13.66 -10.95
N ASP A 82 -41.27 13.25 -11.19
CA ASP A 82 -41.67 11.83 -11.16
C ASP A 82 -40.94 11.07 -12.26
N THR A 83 -40.34 9.91 -11.93
CA THR A 83 -39.63 9.06 -12.91
C THR A 83 -40.54 8.65 -14.06
N ASN A 84 -40.00 8.66 -15.28
CA ASN A 84 -40.70 8.32 -16.51
C ASN A 84 -39.92 7.27 -17.33
N PRO A 85 -40.11 5.97 -17.03
CA PRO A 85 -39.42 4.86 -17.69
C PRO A 85 -39.61 4.79 -19.20
N GLU A 86 -40.72 5.35 -19.74
CA GLU A 86 -40.98 5.38 -21.18
C GLU A 86 -40.13 6.43 -21.89
N LYS A 87 -39.93 7.60 -21.25
CA LYS A 87 -39.26 8.75 -21.84
C LYS A 87 -37.75 8.70 -21.70
N TYR A 88 -37.23 8.30 -20.53
CA TYR A 88 -35.80 8.37 -20.21
C TYR A 88 -35.12 7.00 -20.21
N ALA A 89 -33.83 6.96 -20.55
CA ALA A 89 -33.04 5.72 -20.62
C ALA A 89 -32.78 5.15 -19.22
N VAL A 90 -32.31 5.99 -18.29
CA VAL A 90 -32.00 5.63 -16.90
C VAL A 90 -33.25 5.13 -16.17
N ASP A 91 -34.32 5.91 -16.19
CA ASP A 91 -35.59 5.51 -15.58
C ASP A 91 -36.11 4.19 -16.17
N GLY A 92 -35.91 4.01 -17.49
CA GLY A 92 -36.27 2.82 -18.22
C GLY A 92 -35.50 1.59 -17.77
N ILE A 93 -34.19 1.70 -17.58
CA ILE A 93 -33.36 0.58 -17.14
C ILE A 93 -33.59 0.25 -15.66
N LEU A 94 -33.71 1.26 -14.79
CA LEU A 94 -34.04 1.09 -13.38
C LEU A 94 -35.38 0.39 -13.20
N TRP A 95 -36.38 0.74 -14.02
CA TRP A 95 -37.65 0.03 -14.05
C TRP A 95 -37.49 -1.46 -14.33
N TYR A 96 -36.71 -1.84 -15.34
CA TYR A 96 -36.49 -3.25 -15.67
C TYR A 96 -35.71 -3.98 -14.59
N LEU A 97 -34.61 -3.40 -14.10
CA LEU A 97 -33.81 -3.98 -13.01
C LEU A 97 -34.64 -4.26 -11.76
N SER A 98 -35.56 -3.35 -11.39
CA SER A 98 -36.45 -3.53 -10.24
C SER A 98 -37.33 -4.79 -10.33
N ARG A 99 -37.56 -5.32 -11.53
CA ARG A 99 -38.36 -6.54 -11.76
C ARG A 99 -37.58 -7.83 -11.53
N PHE A 100 -36.26 -7.75 -11.49
CA PHE A 100 -35.39 -8.89 -11.23
C PHE A 100 -35.02 -9.04 -9.75
N ASN A 101 -35.62 -8.24 -8.86
CA ASN A 101 -35.64 -8.53 -7.42
C ASN A 101 -36.59 -9.70 -7.12
N ASP A 102 -36.18 -10.90 -7.54
CA ASP A 102 -36.91 -12.16 -7.43
C ASP A 102 -35.93 -13.26 -7.01
N ASN A 103 -36.33 -14.12 -6.07
CA ASN A 103 -35.49 -15.19 -5.52
C ASN A 103 -34.87 -16.12 -6.58
N ARG A 104 -35.47 -16.23 -7.77
CA ARG A 104 -34.91 -17.01 -8.89
C ARG A 104 -33.59 -16.43 -9.42
N PHE A 105 -33.34 -15.16 -9.17
CA PHE A 105 -32.16 -14.42 -9.60
C PHE A 105 -31.20 -14.08 -8.44
N SER A 106 -31.38 -14.66 -7.26
CA SER A 106 -30.55 -14.33 -6.07
C SER A 106 -29.05 -14.55 -6.26
N ASN A 107 -28.65 -15.47 -7.13
CA ASN A 107 -27.26 -15.79 -7.45
C ASN A 107 -26.80 -15.21 -8.79
N TRP A 108 -27.65 -14.41 -9.43
CA TRP A 108 -27.35 -13.82 -10.73
C TRP A 108 -26.68 -12.46 -10.56
N LYS A 109 -25.70 -12.21 -11.41
CA LYS A 109 -25.05 -10.92 -11.59
C LYS A 109 -25.87 -10.16 -12.63
N ILE A 110 -26.54 -9.08 -12.24
CA ILE A 110 -27.48 -8.36 -13.11
C ILE A 110 -26.99 -6.94 -13.36
N VAL A 111 -26.69 -6.62 -14.61
CA VAL A 111 -26.23 -5.31 -15.06
C VAL A 111 -27.33 -4.61 -15.87
N GLY A 112 -27.54 -3.32 -15.64
CA GLY A 112 -28.35 -2.46 -16.49
C GLY A 112 -27.51 -1.36 -17.10
N ILE A 113 -27.71 -1.11 -18.40
CA ILE A 113 -27.01 -0.06 -19.13
C ILE A 113 -28.07 0.86 -19.75
N ALA A 114 -27.98 2.14 -19.43
CA ALA A 114 -28.75 3.20 -20.09
C ALA A 114 -27.85 3.87 -21.14
N VAL A 115 -28.29 3.92 -22.39
CA VAL A 115 -27.55 4.59 -23.47
C VAL A 115 -28.42 5.67 -24.10
N SER A 116 -27.87 6.84 -24.40
CA SER A 116 -28.59 7.81 -25.20
C SER A 116 -27.69 8.63 -26.12
N GLY A 117 -28.18 8.99 -27.30
CA GLY A 117 -27.41 9.71 -28.31
C GLY A 117 -26.68 8.82 -29.33
N ASP A 118 -25.70 9.36 -30.03
CA ASP A 118 -24.95 8.65 -31.08
C ASP A 118 -23.62 8.14 -30.52
N ILE A 119 -23.49 6.82 -30.37
CA ILE A 119 -22.30 6.17 -29.78
C ILE A 119 -21.02 6.39 -30.59
N HIS A 120 -21.13 6.79 -31.86
CA HIS A 120 -19.98 7.14 -32.69
C HIS A 120 -19.53 8.59 -32.54
N ASP A 121 -20.29 9.42 -31.84
CA ASP A 121 -19.97 10.82 -31.56
C ASP A 121 -19.54 10.98 -30.08
N SER A 122 -18.24 11.12 -29.85
CA SER A 122 -17.64 11.22 -28.50
C SER A 122 -18.13 12.41 -27.67
N TYR A 123 -18.88 13.36 -28.25
CA TYR A 123 -19.43 14.52 -27.54
C TYR A 123 -20.96 14.48 -27.40
N ASN A 124 -21.62 13.47 -27.98
CA ASN A 124 -23.07 13.46 -28.13
C ASN A 124 -23.69 12.09 -27.82
N HIS A 125 -23.13 11.41 -26.83
CA HIS A 125 -23.77 10.27 -26.17
C HIS A 125 -23.53 10.28 -24.66
N LEU A 126 -24.40 9.58 -23.94
CA LEU A 126 -24.31 9.34 -22.51
C LEU A 126 -24.56 7.86 -22.24
N ILE A 127 -23.76 7.28 -21.34
CA ILE A 127 -23.89 5.89 -20.89
C ILE A 127 -23.81 5.90 -19.36
N SER A 128 -24.79 5.26 -18.73
CA SER A 128 -24.82 5.02 -17.29
C SER A 128 -25.00 3.53 -17.02
N THR A 129 -24.25 3.02 -16.04
CA THR A 129 -24.20 1.59 -15.73
C THR A 129 -24.69 1.35 -14.30
N PHE A 130 -25.52 0.34 -14.12
CA PHE A 130 -26.13 -0.04 -12.85
C PHE A 130 -25.93 -1.53 -12.61
N ILE A 131 -25.82 -1.91 -11.34
CA ILE A 131 -25.71 -3.31 -10.91
C ILE A 131 -26.73 -3.62 -9.82
N VAL A 132 -27.18 -4.87 -9.74
CA VAL A 132 -28.05 -5.34 -8.65
C VAL A 132 -27.22 -6.11 -7.65
N ILE A 133 -27.13 -5.62 -6.41
CA ILE A 133 -26.43 -6.29 -5.30
C ILE A 133 -27.33 -6.27 -4.06
N ASP A 134 -27.46 -7.42 -3.39
CA ASP A 134 -28.26 -7.56 -2.16
C ASP A 134 -29.68 -6.99 -2.30
N GLU A 135 -30.31 -7.22 -3.46
CA GLU A 135 -31.64 -6.74 -3.83
C GLU A 135 -31.77 -5.20 -4.03
N GLU A 136 -30.67 -4.46 -3.93
CA GLU A 136 -30.58 -3.02 -4.21
C GLU A 136 -29.94 -2.76 -5.58
N ILE A 137 -30.31 -1.64 -6.22
CA ILE A 137 -29.73 -1.19 -7.49
C ILE A 137 -28.72 -0.10 -7.18
N GLU A 138 -27.44 -0.34 -7.48
CA GLU A 138 -26.34 0.61 -7.30
C GLU A 138 -25.93 1.20 -8.65
N HIS A 139 -25.70 2.52 -8.71
CA HIS A 139 -25.10 3.19 -9.87
C HIS A 139 -23.58 3.10 -9.82
N VAL A 140 -22.95 2.77 -10.96
CA VAL A 140 -21.49 2.60 -11.08
C VAL A 140 -20.90 3.80 -11.82
N ASP A 141 -20.62 4.87 -11.08
CA ASP A 141 -20.19 6.17 -11.62
C ASP A 141 -18.95 6.09 -12.54
N GLN A 142 -18.05 5.12 -12.31
CA GLN A 142 -16.80 4.99 -13.08
C GLN A 142 -16.98 4.31 -14.45
N VAL A 143 -18.12 3.66 -14.71
CA VAL A 143 -18.34 2.88 -15.95
C VAL A 143 -19.33 3.60 -16.87
N ASN A 144 -18.76 4.46 -17.71
CA ASN A 144 -19.48 5.29 -18.68
C ASN A 144 -19.22 4.88 -20.14
N SER A 145 -18.83 3.62 -20.36
CA SER A 145 -18.61 3.02 -21.67
C SER A 145 -19.19 1.61 -21.74
N LEU A 146 -19.40 1.09 -22.95
CA LEU A 146 -19.72 -0.32 -23.15
C LEU A 146 -18.48 -1.18 -22.89
N CYS A 147 -18.62 -2.18 -22.03
CA CYS A 147 -17.55 -3.08 -21.60
C CYS A 147 -17.78 -4.52 -22.09
N SER A 148 -16.74 -5.34 -22.07
CA SER A 148 -16.80 -6.78 -22.34
C SER A 148 -17.52 -7.55 -21.22
N GLU A 149 -17.80 -8.83 -21.47
CA GLU A 149 -18.41 -9.72 -20.47
C GLU A 149 -17.61 -9.76 -19.16
N GLU A 150 -16.28 -9.90 -19.23
CA GLU A 150 -15.45 -10.04 -18.02
C GLU A 150 -15.30 -8.74 -17.24
N GLU A 151 -15.23 -7.60 -17.91
CA GLU A 151 -15.20 -6.28 -17.25
C GLU A 151 -16.49 -6.03 -16.46
N TYR A 152 -17.66 -6.41 -17.00
CA TYR A 152 -18.92 -6.31 -16.24
C TYR A 152 -18.98 -7.27 -15.05
N LEU A 153 -18.37 -8.46 -15.16
CA LEU A 153 -18.31 -9.42 -14.06
C LEU A 153 -17.43 -8.92 -12.90
N GLN A 154 -16.40 -8.12 -13.20
CA GLN A 154 -15.57 -7.49 -12.17
C GLN A 154 -16.36 -6.55 -11.26
N LEU A 155 -17.46 -5.95 -11.73
CA LEU A 155 -18.32 -5.06 -10.91
C LEU A 155 -19.01 -5.79 -9.74
N PHE A 156 -19.27 -7.09 -9.88
CA PHE A 156 -19.88 -7.92 -8.83
C PHE A 156 -18.86 -8.58 -7.93
N VAL A 157 -17.57 -8.38 -8.23
CA VAL A 157 -16.54 -8.65 -7.25
C VAL A 157 -16.61 -7.49 -6.25
N LYS A 158 -17.64 -7.50 -5.39
CA LYS A 158 -17.60 -6.80 -4.11
C LYS A 158 -16.47 -7.47 -3.33
N VAL A 159 -15.25 -7.00 -3.57
CA VAL A 159 -14.11 -7.41 -2.78
C VAL A 159 -14.36 -6.81 -1.41
N ASN A 160 -14.77 -7.64 -0.45
CA ASN A 160 -14.54 -7.30 0.94
C ASN A 160 -13.03 -7.10 1.07
N GLU A 161 -12.58 -5.86 1.33
CA GLU A 161 -11.16 -5.54 1.49
C GLU A 161 -10.49 -6.51 2.48
N GLU A 162 -11.21 -6.94 3.52
CA GLU A 162 -10.75 -7.94 4.48
C GLU A 162 -10.51 -9.32 3.86
N GLU A 163 -11.39 -9.78 2.95
CA GLU A 163 -11.26 -11.07 2.27
C GLU A 163 -10.07 -11.07 1.32
N MET A 164 -9.85 -9.96 0.62
CA MET A 164 -8.67 -9.79 -0.23
C MET A 164 -7.38 -9.72 0.59
N ILE A 165 -7.36 -8.97 1.69
CA ILE A 165 -6.23 -8.96 2.62
C ILE A 165 -5.95 -10.37 3.14
N GLU A 166 -6.99 -11.12 3.50
CA GLU A 166 -6.85 -12.52 3.95
C GLU A 166 -6.33 -13.44 2.83
N ARG A 167 -6.80 -13.26 1.60
CA ARG A 167 -6.35 -14.05 0.44
C ARG A 167 -4.88 -13.77 0.12
N ILE A 168 -4.49 -12.49 0.06
CA ILE A 168 -3.10 -12.04 -0.13
C ILE A 168 -2.20 -12.62 0.98
N SER A 169 -2.67 -12.58 2.22
CA SER A 169 -1.96 -13.13 3.37
C SER A 169 -1.77 -14.64 3.25
N THR A 170 -2.82 -15.33 2.83
CA THR A 170 -2.78 -16.78 2.60
C THR A 170 -1.82 -17.13 1.47
N SER A 171 -1.91 -16.46 0.32
CA SER A 171 -1.01 -16.68 -0.83
C SER A 171 0.44 -16.39 -0.46
N SER A 172 0.73 -15.29 0.24
CA SER A 172 2.07 -14.96 0.77
C SER A 172 2.66 -16.09 1.62
N LYS A 173 1.85 -16.70 2.48
CA LYS A 173 2.25 -17.81 3.34
C LYS A 173 2.45 -19.10 2.56
N VAL A 174 1.56 -19.41 1.61
CA VAL A 174 1.64 -20.58 0.73
C VAL A 174 2.94 -20.53 -0.08
N ILE A 175 3.21 -19.42 -0.76
CA ILE A 175 4.41 -19.25 -1.58
C ILE A 175 5.68 -19.35 -0.71
N ASN A 176 5.71 -18.74 0.47
CA ASN A 176 6.86 -18.88 1.38
C ASN A 176 7.12 -20.32 1.82
N ASN A 177 6.06 -21.09 2.09
CA ASN A 177 6.20 -22.50 2.45
C ASN A 177 6.75 -23.33 1.28
N MET A 178 6.33 -23.04 0.05
CA MET A 178 6.85 -23.69 -1.14
C MET A 178 8.34 -23.38 -1.37
N LEU A 179 8.78 -22.17 -0.99
CA LEU A 179 10.17 -21.72 -1.07
C LEU A 179 11.02 -22.05 0.17
N ARG A 180 10.53 -22.86 1.11
CA ARG A 180 11.22 -23.13 2.39
C ARG A 180 12.65 -23.68 2.27
N ASN A 181 12.94 -24.37 1.16
CA ASN A 181 14.27 -24.95 0.90
C ASN A 181 15.24 -23.95 0.24
N ILE A 182 14.75 -22.78 -0.16
CA ILE A 182 15.57 -21.70 -0.72
C ILE A 182 16.05 -20.81 0.42
N ASP A 183 17.28 -20.33 0.31
CA ASP A 183 17.85 -19.33 1.22
C ASP A 183 16.89 -18.15 1.38
N SER A 184 16.65 -17.72 2.61
CA SER A 184 15.67 -16.68 2.92
C SER A 184 15.91 -15.39 2.15
N GLN A 185 17.18 -14.99 1.93
CA GLN A 185 17.53 -13.78 1.19
C GLN A 185 17.29 -13.90 -0.32
N LYS A 186 17.21 -15.12 -0.85
CA LYS A 186 16.97 -15.40 -2.28
C LYS A 186 15.49 -15.54 -2.63
N ARG A 187 14.62 -15.82 -1.65
CA ARG A 187 13.16 -15.98 -1.89
C ARG A 187 12.50 -14.74 -2.50
N PRO A 188 12.75 -13.50 -2.04
CA PRO A 188 12.10 -12.32 -2.61
C PRO A 188 12.60 -11.98 -4.00
N ILE A 189 13.86 -12.29 -4.30
CA ILE A 189 14.43 -12.11 -5.63
C ILE A 189 13.68 -13.02 -6.62
N LEU A 190 13.51 -14.29 -6.26
CA LEU A 190 12.77 -15.25 -7.07
C LEU A 190 11.31 -14.82 -7.23
N LEU A 191 10.65 -14.43 -6.14
CA LEU A 191 9.28 -13.91 -6.19
C LEU A 191 9.16 -12.74 -7.17
N SER A 192 10.03 -11.74 -7.03
CA SER A 192 10.04 -10.55 -7.90
C SER A 192 10.22 -10.94 -9.37
N ALA A 193 11.15 -11.85 -9.67
CA ALA A 193 11.37 -12.30 -11.03
C ALA A 193 10.16 -13.03 -11.63
N LEU A 194 9.51 -13.92 -10.85
CA LEU A 194 8.31 -14.63 -11.29
C LEU A 194 7.13 -13.67 -11.50
N MET A 195 6.97 -12.69 -10.62
CA MET A 195 5.97 -11.64 -10.76
C MET A 195 6.23 -10.79 -12.02
N ILE A 196 7.45 -10.27 -12.21
CA ILE A 196 7.83 -9.53 -13.41
C ILE A 196 7.54 -10.36 -14.68
N ALA A 197 7.78 -11.68 -14.65
CA ALA A 197 7.50 -12.53 -15.81
C ALA A 197 6.01 -12.64 -16.18
N LEU A 198 5.13 -12.50 -15.18
CA LEU A 198 3.67 -12.47 -15.32
C LEU A 198 3.12 -11.07 -15.63
N PHE A 199 3.95 -10.02 -15.61
CA PHE A 199 3.52 -8.69 -16.00
C PHE A 199 3.12 -8.67 -17.49
N GLU A 200 1.94 -8.13 -17.79
CA GLU A 200 1.44 -7.97 -19.15
C GLU A 200 1.95 -6.67 -19.76
N ILE A 201 2.41 -6.74 -21.01
CA ILE A 201 2.95 -5.59 -21.73
C ILE A 201 1.91 -5.20 -22.78
N ASP A 202 1.47 -3.94 -22.74
CA ASP A 202 0.55 -3.36 -23.70
C ASP A 202 0.95 -3.72 -25.15
N ARG A 203 0.01 -4.32 -25.89
CA ARG A 203 0.13 -4.64 -27.32
C ARG A 203 1.18 -5.70 -27.68
N SER A 204 1.58 -6.56 -26.74
CA SER A 204 2.41 -7.74 -27.03
C SER A 204 1.73 -9.03 -26.56
N THR A 205 1.92 -10.13 -27.30
CA THR A 205 1.45 -11.45 -26.88
C THR A 205 2.42 -12.04 -25.86
N ASN A 206 2.00 -12.17 -24.60
CA ASN A 206 2.81 -12.81 -23.55
C ASN A 206 2.80 -14.34 -23.73
N SER A 207 3.73 -14.87 -24.54
CA SER A 207 3.83 -16.32 -24.76
C SER A 207 4.21 -17.07 -23.47
N PHE A 208 4.89 -16.42 -22.52
CA PHE A 208 5.22 -17.05 -21.24
C PHE A 208 3.97 -17.34 -20.42
N ILE A 209 3.04 -16.38 -20.27
CA ILE A 209 1.75 -16.56 -19.56
C ILE A 209 0.93 -17.71 -20.15
N ASN A 210 0.97 -17.88 -21.46
CA ASN A 210 0.19 -18.91 -22.16
C ASN A 210 0.85 -20.30 -22.09
N GLU A 211 2.14 -20.38 -21.80
CA GLU A 211 2.90 -21.64 -21.84
C GLU A 211 3.33 -22.18 -20.47
N PHE A 212 3.48 -21.31 -19.45
CA PHE A 212 4.16 -21.71 -18.20
C PHE A 212 3.47 -22.86 -17.46
N GLU A 213 2.15 -23.01 -17.59
CA GLU A 213 1.39 -24.11 -17.00
C GLU A 213 1.77 -25.48 -17.58
N SER A 214 2.33 -25.51 -18.78
CA SER A 214 2.84 -26.72 -19.45
C SER A 214 4.36 -26.91 -19.33
N ASN A 215 5.09 -25.88 -18.88
CA ASN A 215 6.55 -25.90 -18.78
C ASN A 215 7.02 -26.68 -17.54
N SER A 216 8.12 -27.43 -17.66
CA SER A 216 8.80 -28.00 -16.50
C SER A 216 9.52 -26.92 -15.68
N GLY A 217 9.89 -27.21 -14.43
CA GLY A 217 10.68 -26.29 -13.61
C GLY A 217 12.00 -25.86 -14.29
N SER A 218 12.64 -26.79 -15.02
CA SER A 218 13.82 -26.49 -15.83
C SER A 218 13.52 -25.54 -16.99
N ASP A 219 12.39 -25.73 -17.69
CA ASP A 219 11.99 -24.85 -18.78
C ASP A 219 11.70 -23.43 -18.28
N ILE A 220 11.05 -23.31 -17.12
CA ILE A 220 10.77 -22.03 -16.47
C ILE A 220 12.08 -21.31 -16.12
N ILE A 221 13.04 -22.00 -15.51
CA ILE A 221 14.36 -21.40 -15.18
C ILE A 221 15.09 -20.90 -16.42
N VAL A 222 15.04 -21.66 -17.53
CA VAL A 222 15.69 -21.26 -18.79
C VAL A 222 14.99 -20.07 -19.45
N LYS A 223 13.65 -20.02 -19.44
CA LYS A 223 12.86 -18.96 -20.08
C LYS A 223 12.81 -17.67 -19.24
N LEU A 224 12.89 -17.77 -17.91
CA LEU A 224 12.65 -16.67 -16.98
C LEU A 224 13.55 -15.43 -17.22
N PRO A 225 14.89 -15.53 -17.35
CA PRO A 225 15.74 -14.36 -17.58
C PRO A 225 15.41 -13.61 -18.88
N ALA A 226 15.05 -14.34 -19.94
CA ALA A 226 14.67 -13.74 -21.22
C ALA A 226 13.36 -12.95 -21.09
N ARG A 227 12.37 -13.53 -20.38
CA ARG A 227 11.08 -12.86 -20.14
C ARG A 227 11.22 -11.64 -19.24
N VAL A 228 11.98 -11.74 -18.15
CA VAL A 228 12.25 -10.59 -17.26
C VAL A 228 12.92 -9.45 -18.04
N ARG A 229 13.91 -9.76 -18.88
CA ARG A 229 14.55 -8.77 -19.74
C ARG A 229 13.55 -8.11 -20.70
N GLU A 230 12.70 -8.90 -21.34
CA GLU A 230 11.69 -8.40 -22.29
C GLU A 230 10.74 -7.40 -21.61
N VAL A 231 10.16 -7.76 -20.47
CA VAL A 231 9.24 -6.91 -19.69
C VAL A 231 9.91 -5.61 -19.29
N LEU A 232 11.05 -5.69 -18.63
CA LEU A 232 11.70 -4.49 -18.12
C LEU A 232 12.19 -3.56 -19.25
N ARG A 233 12.60 -4.11 -20.41
CA ARG A 233 12.92 -3.30 -21.60
C ARG A 233 11.70 -2.60 -22.19
N SER A 234 10.54 -3.24 -22.18
CA SER A 234 9.30 -2.62 -22.69
C SER A 234 8.89 -1.40 -21.87
N GLU A 235 9.29 -1.36 -20.60
CA GLU A 235 9.06 -0.25 -19.68
C GLU A 235 10.20 0.79 -19.67
N ASP A 236 11.08 0.77 -20.69
CA ASP A 236 12.23 1.66 -20.86
C ASP A 236 13.26 1.62 -19.70
N ILE A 237 13.35 0.50 -18.95
CA ILE A 237 14.35 0.36 -17.90
C ILE A 237 15.76 0.26 -18.51
N PRO A 238 16.73 1.09 -18.09
CA PRO A 238 18.09 1.08 -18.64
C PRO A 238 18.78 -0.29 -18.50
N GLU A 239 19.57 -0.68 -19.51
CA GLU A 239 20.21 -2.01 -19.59
C GLU A 239 21.11 -2.34 -18.38
N GLU A 240 21.75 -1.33 -17.79
CA GLU A 240 22.53 -1.49 -16.57
C GLU A 240 21.68 -1.97 -15.38
N LYS A 241 20.49 -1.36 -15.20
CA LYS A 241 19.53 -1.76 -14.16
C LYS A 241 19.05 -3.20 -14.40
N LEU A 242 18.80 -3.57 -15.66
CA LEU A 242 18.40 -4.92 -16.04
C LEU A 242 19.46 -5.96 -15.64
N ASN A 243 20.73 -5.67 -15.93
CA ASN A 243 21.82 -6.61 -15.67
C ASN A 243 21.96 -6.90 -14.17
N ILE A 244 21.72 -5.92 -13.29
CA ILE A 244 21.72 -6.14 -11.84
C ILE A 244 20.64 -7.17 -11.46
N ILE A 245 19.40 -6.98 -11.93
CA ILE A 245 18.27 -7.87 -11.63
C ILE A 245 18.51 -9.27 -12.20
N LEU A 246 18.97 -9.37 -13.45
CA LEU A 246 19.26 -10.65 -14.09
C LEU A 246 20.39 -11.40 -13.39
N ASN A 247 21.42 -10.70 -12.92
CA ASN A 247 22.49 -11.32 -12.13
C ASN A 247 21.96 -11.89 -10.81
N GLN A 248 20.96 -11.26 -10.18
CA GLN A 248 20.39 -11.75 -8.93
C GLN A 248 19.65 -13.09 -9.05
N ILE A 249 19.17 -13.46 -10.25
CA ILE A 249 18.46 -14.72 -10.49
C ILE A 249 19.35 -15.87 -11.01
N THR A 250 20.63 -15.62 -11.28
CA THR A 250 21.57 -16.65 -11.77
C THR A 250 21.76 -17.84 -10.81
N PHE A 251 21.49 -17.66 -9.51
CA PHE A 251 21.55 -18.75 -8.53
C PHE A 251 20.57 -19.89 -8.85
N LEU A 252 19.51 -19.64 -9.65
CA LEU A 252 18.55 -20.65 -10.06
C LEU A 252 19.18 -21.77 -10.89
N ASP A 253 20.29 -21.48 -11.58
CA ASP A 253 21.02 -22.48 -12.36
C ASP A 253 21.59 -23.61 -11.50
N SER A 254 21.83 -23.37 -10.21
CA SER A 254 22.30 -24.38 -9.26
C SER A 254 21.19 -25.05 -8.44
N GLN A 255 19.92 -24.63 -8.59
CA GLN A 255 18.79 -25.17 -7.82
C GLN A 255 18.19 -26.43 -8.47
N ILE A 256 18.79 -27.59 -8.21
CA ILE A 256 18.36 -28.89 -8.75
C ILE A 256 16.90 -29.21 -8.35
N ASP A 257 16.52 -28.89 -7.12
CA ASP A 257 15.17 -29.14 -6.61
C ASP A 257 14.12 -28.38 -7.43
N LEU A 258 14.32 -27.09 -7.68
CA LEU A 258 13.40 -26.27 -8.48
C LEU A 258 13.33 -26.70 -9.95
N LYS A 259 14.41 -27.27 -10.50
CA LYS A 259 14.42 -27.80 -11.88
C LYS A 259 13.60 -29.07 -12.04
N SER A 260 13.52 -29.88 -10.98
CA SER A 260 12.97 -31.23 -11.03
C SER A 260 11.54 -31.35 -10.47
N ASN A 261 11.04 -30.32 -9.78
CA ASN A 261 9.71 -30.29 -9.22
C ASN A 261 8.82 -29.21 -9.88
N ASN A 262 7.58 -29.10 -9.42
CA ASN A 262 6.58 -28.18 -9.95
C ASN A 262 6.48 -26.86 -9.18
N VAL A 263 7.36 -26.62 -8.20
CA VAL A 263 7.24 -25.48 -7.28
C VAL A 263 7.14 -24.14 -8.02
N LEU A 264 7.97 -23.92 -9.04
CA LEU A 264 7.92 -22.68 -9.82
C LEU A 264 6.61 -22.49 -10.58
N ARG A 265 6.07 -23.58 -11.16
CA ARG A 265 4.79 -23.56 -11.87
C ARG A 265 3.65 -23.29 -10.90
N ASP A 266 3.64 -23.98 -9.77
CA ASP A 266 2.61 -23.82 -8.74
C ASP A 266 2.62 -22.39 -8.16
N ILE A 267 3.80 -21.78 -7.98
CA ILE A 267 3.92 -20.36 -7.57
C ILE A 267 3.37 -19.43 -8.65
N LEU A 268 3.68 -19.66 -9.92
CA LEU A 268 3.16 -18.83 -11.01
C LEU A 268 1.63 -18.92 -11.14
N ILE A 269 1.04 -20.10 -10.91
CA ILE A 269 -0.41 -20.29 -10.83
C ILE A 269 -0.97 -19.47 -9.67
N GLU A 270 -0.39 -19.59 -8.48
CA GLU A 270 -0.83 -18.84 -7.29
C GLU A 270 -0.76 -17.32 -7.53
N LEU A 271 0.35 -16.84 -8.09
CA LEU A 271 0.51 -15.41 -8.42
C LEU A 271 -0.52 -14.95 -9.45
N LYS A 272 -0.69 -15.69 -10.56
CA LYS A 272 -1.58 -15.31 -11.67
C LYS A 272 -3.05 -15.26 -11.27
N TYR A 273 -3.51 -16.21 -10.46
CA TYR A 273 -4.95 -16.35 -10.17
C TYR A 273 -5.37 -15.81 -8.80
N ASN A 274 -4.45 -15.72 -7.83
CA ASN A 274 -4.77 -15.37 -6.45
C ASN A 274 -4.10 -14.08 -5.95
N VAL A 275 -3.17 -13.48 -6.70
CA VAL A 275 -2.43 -12.28 -6.25
C VAL A 275 -2.54 -11.14 -7.26
N ILE A 276 -2.02 -11.32 -8.48
CA ILE A 276 -1.94 -10.27 -9.51
C ILE A 276 -3.30 -9.66 -9.88
N PRO A 277 -4.41 -10.43 -10.01
CA PRO A 277 -5.70 -9.85 -10.39
C PRO A 277 -6.20 -8.78 -9.41
N TYR A 278 -5.73 -8.80 -8.16
CA TYR A 278 -6.09 -7.80 -7.17
C TYR A 278 -5.28 -6.51 -7.28
N PHE A 279 -4.14 -6.51 -7.99
CA PHE A 279 -3.29 -5.31 -8.09
C PHE A 279 -3.91 -4.18 -8.90
N GLU A 280 -4.84 -4.51 -9.80
CA GLU A 280 -5.52 -3.53 -10.66
C GLU A 280 -6.85 -3.05 -10.07
N ILE A 281 -7.28 -3.62 -8.95
CA ILE A 281 -8.50 -3.20 -8.27
C ILE A 281 -8.22 -1.86 -7.58
N GLU A 282 -8.96 -0.82 -7.98
CA GLU A 282 -8.95 0.46 -7.26
C GLU A 282 -9.47 0.24 -5.83
N SER A 283 -8.55 0.09 -4.89
CA SER A 283 -8.84 0.08 -3.46
C SER A 283 -8.01 1.14 -2.76
N ASN A 284 -8.47 1.61 -1.59
CA ASN A 284 -7.67 2.49 -0.75
C ASN A 284 -6.48 1.75 -0.11
N TYR A 285 -6.45 0.42 -0.20
CA TYR A 285 -5.42 -0.43 0.37
C TYR A 285 -4.31 -0.71 -0.64
N ASP A 286 -3.04 -0.54 -0.24
CA ASP A 286 -1.91 -0.93 -1.07
C ASP A 286 -1.71 -2.46 -1.08
N ILE A 287 -2.61 -3.17 -1.76
CA ILE A 287 -2.67 -4.63 -1.95
C ILE A 287 -1.29 -5.22 -2.26
N MET A 288 -0.60 -4.63 -3.24
CA MET A 288 0.70 -5.11 -3.65
C MET A 288 1.77 -4.82 -2.60
N GLY A 289 1.81 -3.61 -2.05
CA GLY A 289 2.73 -3.27 -0.97
C GLY A 289 2.58 -4.23 0.21
N SER A 290 1.34 -4.54 0.58
CA SER A 290 0.98 -5.48 1.65
C SER A 290 1.38 -6.92 1.33
N PHE A 291 1.18 -7.40 0.10
CA PHE A 291 1.67 -8.71 -0.35
C PHE A 291 3.19 -8.83 -0.16
N TYR A 292 3.96 -7.84 -0.63
CA TYR A 292 5.41 -7.85 -0.46
C TYR A 292 5.84 -7.75 1.00
N ALA A 293 5.23 -6.85 1.77
CA ALA A 293 5.53 -6.70 3.19
C ALA A 293 5.29 -8.01 3.95
N GLU A 294 4.17 -8.67 3.68
CA GLU A 294 3.84 -9.94 4.31
C GLU A 294 4.75 -11.08 3.84
N PHE A 295 5.05 -11.14 2.55
CA PHE A 295 6.00 -12.10 2.03
C PHE A 295 7.39 -11.96 2.68
N LEU A 296 7.90 -10.74 2.82
CA LEU A 296 9.19 -10.44 3.45
C LEU A 296 9.21 -10.81 4.93
N ARG A 297 8.08 -10.58 5.64
CA ARG A 297 7.88 -11.00 7.02
C ARG A 297 7.99 -12.52 7.16
N TYR A 298 7.29 -13.30 6.35
CA TYR A 298 7.38 -14.76 6.37
C TYR A 298 8.74 -15.31 5.90
N ALA A 299 9.42 -14.61 4.99
CA ALA A 299 10.77 -14.97 4.58
C ALA A 299 11.81 -14.77 5.70
N GLY A 300 11.46 -14.08 6.79
CA GLY A 300 12.35 -13.82 7.92
C GLY A 300 13.45 -12.81 7.60
N ILE A 301 13.28 -12.01 6.54
CA ILE A 301 14.19 -10.93 6.15
C ILE A 301 14.02 -9.72 7.05
N SER A 302 12.85 -9.59 7.67
CA SER A 302 12.56 -8.57 8.68
C SER A 302 13.28 -8.78 10.01
N ASN A 303 14.08 -9.84 10.17
CA ASN A 303 14.87 -10.06 11.37
C ASN A 303 16.07 -9.11 11.42
N VAL A 304 16.11 -8.30 12.47
CA VAL A 304 17.11 -7.29 12.93
C VAL A 304 18.59 -7.69 12.83
N LYS A 305 18.94 -8.93 12.47
CA LYS A 305 20.35 -9.36 12.37
C LYS A 305 21.23 -8.47 11.48
N ASN A 306 20.63 -7.71 10.55
CA ASN A 306 21.35 -6.78 9.66
C ASN A 306 20.96 -5.29 9.81
N GLY A 307 20.15 -4.90 10.81
CA GLY A 307 19.75 -3.49 11.01
C GLY A 307 18.80 -2.91 9.95
N ILE A 308 18.17 -3.77 9.14
CA ILE A 308 17.18 -3.38 8.13
C ILE A 308 15.81 -3.35 8.80
N VAL A 309 15.17 -2.17 8.82
CA VAL A 309 13.84 -1.96 9.39
C VAL A 309 12.92 -1.52 8.25
N LEU A 310 11.90 -2.33 7.93
CA LEU A 310 10.90 -1.96 6.93
C LEU A 310 9.91 -0.99 7.56
N THR A 311 9.71 0.16 6.92
CA THR A 311 8.76 1.17 7.37
C THR A 311 7.33 0.73 7.07
N PRO A 312 6.42 0.72 8.07
CA PRO A 312 5.00 0.46 7.84
C PRO A 312 4.36 1.46 6.86
N ALA A 313 3.38 1.01 6.06
CA ALA A 313 2.77 1.81 5.00
C ALA A 313 2.15 3.12 5.52
N HIS A 314 1.40 3.05 6.62
CA HIS A 314 0.75 4.21 7.25
C HIS A 314 1.75 5.30 7.67
N ILE A 315 2.97 4.91 8.05
CA ILE A 315 4.05 5.86 8.36
C ILE A 315 4.68 6.45 7.09
N THR A 316 4.84 5.66 6.03
CA THR A 316 5.33 6.22 4.75
C THR A 316 4.34 7.21 4.14
N GLU A 317 3.03 6.98 4.31
CA GLU A 317 1.97 7.92 3.94
C GLU A 317 1.99 9.16 4.82
N LEU A 318 2.10 9.01 6.14
CA LEU A 318 2.22 10.13 7.07
C LEU A 318 3.34 11.10 6.67
N PHE A 319 4.50 10.60 6.21
CA PHE A 319 5.60 11.46 5.72
C PHE A 319 5.18 12.41 4.61
N THR A 320 4.32 11.94 3.70
CA THR A 320 3.81 12.75 2.58
C THR A 320 2.84 13.83 3.03
N GLU A 321 2.14 13.60 4.14
CA GLU A 321 1.16 14.51 4.73
C GLU A 321 1.81 15.53 5.70
N LEU A 322 2.95 15.17 6.32
CA LEU A 322 3.71 16.06 7.22
C LEU A 322 4.37 17.27 6.52
N VAL A 323 4.44 17.24 5.19
CA VAL A 323 5.03 18.31 4.37
C VAL A 323 4.03 18.82 3.32
N PRO A 324 4.05 20.12 2.99
CA PRO A 324 3.17 20.66 1.97
C PRO A 324 3.65 20.27 0.57
N LEU A 325 3.34 19.04 0.13
CA LEU A 325 3.70 18.53 -1.20
C LEU A 325 3.20 19.45 -2.33
N ARG A 326 3.96 19.53 -3.42
CA ARG A 326 3.59 20.24 -4.65
C ARG A 326 3.68 19.28 -5.83
N PRO A 327 2.83 19.46 -6.87
CA PRO A 327 2.83 18.59 -8.04
C PRO A 327 4.17 18.45 -8.77
N ASP A 328 5.08 19.41 -8.61
CA ASP A 328 6.41 19.47 -9.21
C ASP A 328 7.54 19.04 -8.26
N ASP A 329 7.22 18.57 -7.04
CA ASP A 329 8.24 18.10 -6.10
C ASP A 329 8.96 16.85 -6.62
N VAL A 330 10.27 16.79 -6.36
CA VAL A 330 11.13 15.64 -6.61
C VAL A 330 11.50 15.04 -5.25
N ILE A 331 11.09 13.79 -5.02
CA ILE A 331 11.31 13.07 -3.78
C ILE A 331 12.61 12.26 -3.89
N PHE A 332 13.44 12.35 -2.85
CA PHE A 332 14.69 11.63 -2.76
C PHE A 332 14.75 10.75 -1.50
N ASP A 333 15.07 9.48 -1.70
CA ASP A 333 15.34 8.52 -0.63
C ASP A 333 16.73 7.87 -0.79
N PRO A 334 17.72 8.24 0.06
CA PRO A 334 19.08 7.70 0.00
C PRO A 334 19.22 6.32 0.66
N ALA A 335 18.15 5.73 1.18
CA ALA A 335 18.16 4.38 1.74
C ALA A 335 16.82 3.69 1.40
N SER A 336 16.52 3.66 0.10
CA SER A 336 15.16 3.41 -0.40
C SER A 336 14.60 2.02 -0.10
N GLY A 337 15.43 1.03 0.23
CA GLY A 337 14.98 -0.31 0.57
C GLY A 337 14.12 -0.90 -0.55
N SER A 338 12.91 -1.35 -0.20
CA SER A 338 11.89 -1.84 -1.14
C SER A 338 11.10 -0.73 -1.86
N GLY A 339 11.45 0.55 -1.65
CA GLY A 339 10.87 1.71 -2.32
C GLY A 339 9.63 2.31 -1.65
N ALA A 340 9.31 1.92 -0.41
CA ALA A 340 8.04 2.27 0.25
C ALA A 340 7.76 3.79 0.32
N PHE A 341 8.75 4.61 0.70
CA PHE A 341 8.58 6.07 0.71
C PHE A 341 8.37 6.66 -0.69
N LEU A 342 9.06 6.14 -1.70
CA LEU A 342 8.91 6.59 -3.08
C LEU A 342 7.55 6.22 -3.65
N ILE A 343 7.01 5.06 -3.27
CA ILE A 343 5.65 4.62 -3.63
C ILE A 343 4.61 5.53 -2.97
N ALA A 344 4.71 5.75 -1.65
CA ALA A 344 3.80 6.64 -0.93
C ALA A 344 3.81 8.05 -1.54
N ALA A 345 5.01 8.58 -1.84
CA ALA A 345 5.18 9.84 -2.54
C ALA A 345 4.53 9.86 -3.94
N MET A 346 4.74 8.80 -4.73
CA MET A 346 4.14 8.68 -6.07
C MET A 346 2.61 8.74 -6.00
N ASN A 347 2.02 7.99 -5.07
CA ASN A 347 0.58 7.94 -4.85
C ASN A 347 0.05 9.32 -4.42
N ALA A 348 0.72 9.97 -3.45
CA ALA A 348 0.36 11.30 -2.97
C ALA A 348 0.44 12.37 -4.07
N LEU A 349 1.50 12.38 -4.87
CA LEU A 349 1.67 13.30 -6.00
C LEU A 349 0.63 13.06 -7.09
N THR A 350 0.37 11.80 -7.44
CA THR A 350 -0.62 11.40 -8.45
C THR A 350 -2.03 11.82 -8.01
N LYS A 351 -2.42 11.49 -6.77
CA LYS A 351 -3.70 11.91 -6.17
C LYS A 351 -3.84 13.43 -6.19
N ARG A 352 -2.78 14.16 -5.84
CA ARG A 352 -2.79 15.62 -5.85
C ARG A 352 -2.94 16.21 -7.26
N ILE A 353 -2.30 15.61 -8.27
CA ILE A 353 -2.45 16.02 -9.67
C ILE A 353 -3.87 15.75 -10.15
N ASN A 354 -4.41 14.56 -9.88
CA ASN A 354 -5.77 14.18 -10.23
C ASN A 354 -6.82 15.11 -9.62
N ASN A 355 -6.63 15.52 -8.36
CA ASN A 355 -7.56 16.41 -7.65
C ASN A 355 -7.33 17.90 -7.94
N SER A 356 -6.28 18.25 -8.69
CA SER A 356 -5.99 19.64 -9.03
C SER A 356 -6.73 20.15 -10.27
N ALA A 357 -6.79 21.47 -10.43
CA ALA A 357 -7.25 22.11 -11.67
C ALA A 357 -6.17 22.19 -12.76
N LEU A 358 -5.04 21.47 -12.60
CA LEU A 358 -3.94 21.55 -13.56
C LEU A 358 -4.32 20.93 -14.91
N PRO A 359 -3.91 21.54 -16.04
CA PRO A 359 -4.01 20.92 -17.35
C PRO A 359 -2.97 19.79 -17.50
N ASP A 360 -3.22 18.90 -18.47
CA ASP A 360 -2.31 17.83 -18.87
C ASP A 360 -1.90 16.88 -17.72
N LYS A 361 -2.91 16.46 -16.93
CA LYS A 361 -2.74 15.57 -15.78
C LYS A 361 -1.99 14.28 -16.16
N GLN A 362 -2.30 13.71 -17.32
CA GLN A 362 -1.66 12.48 -17.78
C GLN A 362 -0.14 12.63 -17.99
N ASN A 363 0.35 13.68 -18.67
CA ASN A 363 1.80 13.88 -18.78
C ASN A 363 2.43 14.22 -17.43
N ARG A 364 1.74 14.95 -16.56
CA ARG A 364 2.26 15.24 -15.22
C ARG A 364 2.46 13.96 -14.42
N ILE A 365 1.50 13.04 -14.44
CA ILE A 365 1.64 11.72 -13.80
C ILE A 365 2.78 10.92 -14.45
N LYS A 366 2.91 10.95 -15.77
CA LYS A 366 4.06 10.34 -16.46
C LYS A 366 5.41 10.94 -16.00
N ASN A 367 5.45 12.26 -15.76
CA ASN A 367 6.64 12.94 -15.24
C ASN A 367 6.92 12.57 -13.78
N VAL A 368 5.88 12.37 -12.96
CA VAL A 368 6.06 11.88 -11.58
C VAL A 368 6.86 10.58 -11.60
N LYS A 369 6.34 9.59 -12.34
CA LYS A 369 6.95 8.26 -12.49
C LYS A 369 8.36 8.31 -13.09
N LYS A 370 8.60 9.16 -14.09
CA LYS A 370 9.90 9.21 -14.81
C LYS A 370 10.98 10.06 -14.13
N LYS A 371 10.61 11.12 -13.42
CA LYS A 371 11.54 12.19 -13.03
C LYS A 371 11.47 12.57 -11.55
N GLN A 372 10.33 12.42 -10.90
CA GLN A 372 10.13 13.00 -9.57
C GLN A 372 10.42 12.04 -8.42
N LEU A 373 10.90 10.84 -8.71
CA LEU A 373 11.21 9.81 -7.72
C LEU A 373 12.66 9.40 -7.91
N VAL A 374 13.50 9.69 -6.92
CA VAL A 374 14.94 9.39 -6.91
C VAL A 374 15.24 8.51 -5.70
N GLY A 375 15.87 7.36 -5.91
CA GLY A 375 16.17 6.42 -4.83
C GLY A 375 17.52 5.76 -5.00
N PHE A 376 18.26 5.65 -3.91
CA PHE A 376 19.48 4.87 -3.83
C PHE A 376 19.29 3.68 -2.89
N GLU A 377 19.76 2.51 -3.29
CA GLU A 377 19.76 1.30 -2.46
C GLU A 377 21.02 0.48 -2.73
N ILE A 378 21.85 0.28 -1.71
CA ILE A 378 23.13 -0.43 -1.85
C ILE A 378 22.94 -1.94 -2.00
N ASN A 379 21.90 -2.51 -1.39
CA ASN A 379 21.62 -3.94 -1.40
C ASN A 379 20.91 -4.34 -2.71
N PRO A 380 21.55 -5.16 -3.57
CA PRO A 380 20.96 -5.56 -4.86
C PRO A 380 19.62 -6.30 -4.73
N THR A 381 19.39 -7.02 -3.63
CA THR A 381 18.12 -7.71 -3.35
C THR A 381 17.00 -6.69 -3.10
N MET A 382 17.23 -5.71 -2.23
CA MET A 382 16.23 -4.66 -1.94
C MET A 382 15.98 -3.79 -3.16
N TYR A 383 17.03 -3.47 -3.91
CA TYR A 383 16.93 -2.78 -5.19
C TYR A 383 16.07 -3.57 -6.21
N THR A 384 16.23 -4.90 -6.30
CA THR A 384 15.41 -5.73 -7.19
C THR A 384 13.94 -5.70 -6.78
N LEU A 385 13.67 -5.73 -5.47
CA LEU A 385 12.31 -5.63 -4.93
C LEU A 385 11.69 -4.27 -5.23
N SER A 386 12.42 -3.17 -5.07
CA SER A 386 11.90 -1.83 -5.35
C SER A 386 11.58 -1.63 -6.84
N VAL A 387 12.43 -2.11 -7.75
CA VAL A 387 12.14 -2.07 -9.19
C VAL A 387 10.90 -2.89 -9.52
N SER A 388 10.74 -4.08 -8.95
CA SER A 388 9.54 -4.91 -9.13
C SER A 388 8.29 -4.20 -8.62
N ASN A 389 8.34 -3.62 -7.42
CA ASN A 389 7.22 -2.89 -6.82
C ASN A 389 6.79 -1.67 -7.65
N MET A 390 7.74 -0.96 -8.25
CA MET A 390 7.44 0.19 -9.10
C MET A 390 6.85 -0.25 -10.44
N LEU A 391 7.39 -1.32 -11.04
CA LEU A 391 6.92 -1.87 -12.33
C LEU A 391 5.41 -2.09 -12.35
N PHE A 392 4.87 -2.77 -11.34
CA PHE A 392 3.45 -3.10 -11.24
C PHE A 392 2.53 -1.90 -11.01
N ARG A 393 3.07 -0.73 -10.65
CA ARG A 393 2.30 0.53 -10.65
C ARG A 393 2.43 1.28 -11.96
N HIS A 394 2.83 0.58 -13.02
CA HIS A 394 3.23 1.12 -14.32
C HIS A 394 4.27 2.24 -14.18
N ASP A 395 5.18 2.09 -13.22
CA ASP A 395 6.35 2.93 -13.04
C ASP A 395 7.63 2.11 -13.25
N GLY A 396 8.07 1.98 -14.50
CA GLY A 396 9.40 1.44 -14.81
C GLY A 396 10.51 2.50 -14.83
N LYS A 397 10.21 3.79 -14.63
CA LYS A 397 11.10 4.88 -15.07
C LYS A 397 11.67 5.70 -13.93
N SER A 398 11.27 5.41 -12.70
CA SER A 398 11.85 5.98 -11.49
C SER A 398 13.38 5.97 -11.52
N GLN A 399 13.98 7.03 -10.99
CA GLN A 399 15.43 7.21 -10.86
C GLN A 399 15.95 6.41 -9.67
N LEU A 400 15.69 5.09 -9.67
CA LEU A 400 16.23 4.11 -8.73
C LEU A 400 17.62 3.65 -9.17
N PHE A 401 18.59 3.64 -8.26
CA PHE A 401 19.95 3.19 -8.54
C PHE A 401 20.49 2.26 -7.46
N ASN A 402 21.20 1.20 -7.86
CA ASN A 402 21.86 0.30 -6.93
C ASN A 402 23.23 0.87 -6.52
N LEU A 403 23.24 1.90 -5.67
CA LEU A 403 24.43 2.65 -5.31
C LEU A 403 24.56 2.79 -3.78
N ASP A 404 25.80 2.92 -3.31
CA ASP A 404 26.06 3.53 -1.99
C ASP A 404 25.84 5.04 -2.11
N SER A 405 24.90 5.57 -1.33
CA SER A 405 24.52 6.98 -1.30
C SER A 405 25.64 7.95 -0.94
N PHE A 406 26.76 7.44 -0.42
CA PHE A 406 27.95 8.22 -0.08
C PHE A 406 29.15 7.96 -1.01
N SER A 407 28.93 7.23 -2.10
CA SER A 407 29.94 7.00 -3.14
C SER A 407 30.10 8.21 -4.06
N GLU A 408 31.26 8.31 -4.70
CA GLU A 408 31.50 9.29 -5.77
C GLU A 408 30.50 9.11 -6.93
N GLU A 409 30.10 7.88 -7.22
CA GLU A 409 29.12 7.57 -8.27
C GLU A 409 27.72 8.10 -7.93
N ALA A 410 27.30 8.02 -6.67
CA ALA A 410 26.05 8.62 -6.20
C ALA A 410 26.08 10.16 -6.31
N GLU A 411 27.20 10.80 -5.94
CA GLU A 411 27.40 12.24 -6.11
C GLU A 411 27.31 12.65 -7.58
N GLN A 412 28.04 11.97 -8.47
CA GLN A 412 27.97 12.23 -9.92
C GLN A 412 26.57 12.00 -10.49
N THR A 413 25.84 11.01 -9.97
CA THR A 413 24.45 10.74 -10.37
C THR A 413 23.53 11.90 -9.98
N LEU A 414 23.61 12.39 -8.75
CA LEU A 414 22.84 13.57 -8.30
C LEU A 414 23.19 14.82 -9.12
N LEU A 415 24.48 15.04 -9.42
CA LEU A 415 24.91 16.14 -10.28
C LEU A 415 24.33 16.03 -11.69
N ARG A 416 24.37 14.84 -12.30
CA ARG A 416 23.79 14.58 -13.62
C ARG A 416 22.27 14.84 -13.62
N LEU A 417 21.55 14.33 -12.62
CA LEU A 417 20.12 14.56 -12.48
C LEU A 417 19.79 16.05 -12.35
N ASN A 418 20.59 16.80 -11.58
CA ASN A 418 20.42 18.25 -11.47
C ASN A 418 20.62 18.97 -12.82
N TYR A 419 21.57 18.54 -13.66
CA TYR A 419 21.71 19.04 -15.04
C TYR A 419 20.52 18.70 -15.95
N GLU A 420 19.78 17.63 -15.64
CA GLU A 420 18.57 17.19 -16.33
C GLU A 420 17.29 17.83 -15.74
N ASP A 421 17.42 18.85 -14.88
CA ASP A 421 16.33 19.51 -14.15
C ASP A 421 15.56 18.58 -13.21
N ILE A 422 16.25 17.54 -12.72
CA ILE A 422 15.77 16.60 -11.70
C ILE A 422 16.54 16.90 -10.42
N ARG A 423 16.13 17.98 -9.73
CA ARG A 423 16.72 18.36 -8.46
C ARG A 423 15.82 17.95 -7.30
N PRO A 424 16.28 17.08 -6.38
CA PRO A 424 15.53 16.74 -5.18
C PRO A 424 15.03 17.98 -4.43
N THR A 425 13.72 17.99 -4.15
CA THR A 425 13.09 19.05 -3.36
C THR A 425 12.79 18.58 -1.94
N ILE A 426 12.41 17.32 -1.78
CA ILE A 426 12.04 16.74 -0.49
C ILE A 426 12.78 15.42 -0.27
N GLY A 427 13.38 15.27 0.91
CA GLY A 427 14.07 14.05 1.32
C GLY A 427 13.23 13.24 2.31
N PHE A 428 13.04 11.95 2.05
CA PHE A 428 12.41 11.00 2.99
C PHE A 428 13.40 9.88 3.30
N VAL A 429 13.56 9.50 4.57
CA VAL A 429 14.45 8.39 4.91
C VAL A 429 14.08 7.69 6.22
N ASN A 430 14.22 6.37 6.21
CA ASN A 430 14.39 5.52 7.39
C ASN A 430 15.77 4.83 7.24
N PRO A 431 16.85 5.40 7.80
CA PRO A 431 18.20 4.89 7.58
C PRO A 431 18.41 3.55 8.32
N PRO A 432 19.44 2.76 7.97
CA PRO A 432 19.82 1.60 8.76
C PRO A 432 20.21 2.02 10.19
N TYR A 433 19.71 1.30 11.19
CA TYR A 433 19.91 1.65 12.60
C TYR A 433 21.22 1.10 13.17
N GLY A 434 21.86 1.85 14.07
CA GLY A 434 23.04 1.42 14.81
C GLY A 434 24.37 1.58 14.08
N GLY A 435 24.42 2.43 13.04
CA GLY A 435 25.65 2.79 12.34
C GLY A 435 26.70 3.41 13.26
N ARG A 436 27.98 3.08 13.06
CA ARG A 436 29.08 3.59 13.92
C ARG A 436 30.25 4.20 13.16
N GLU A 437 30.27 4.15 11.83
CA GLU A 437 31.29 4.75 10.97
C GLU A 437 32.75 4.48 11.41
N ASN A 438 33.08 3.23 11.66
CA ASN A 438 34.42 2.83 12.04
C ASN A 438 34.85 1.52 11.40
N ARG A 439 36.09 1.07 11.67
CA ARG A 439 36.65 -0.15 11.06
C ARG A 439 35.85 -1.42 11.37
N SER A 440 35.16 -1.50 12.52
CA SER A 440 34.39 -2.69 12.91
C SER A 440 32.92 -2.63 12.47
N ASN A 441 32.37 -1.43 12.25
CA ASN A 441 31.06 -1.23 11.64
C ASN A 441 31.14 0.00 10.71
N PRO A 442 31.31 -0.22 9.39
CA PRO A 442 31.43 0.86 8.41
C PRO A 442 30.10 1.54 8.09
N THR A 443 28.96 1.01 8.56
CA THR A 443 27.62 1.57 8.32
C THR A 443 27.56 3.02 8.82
N LYS A 444 27.04 3.88 7.95
CA LYS A 444 26.88 5.31 8.22
C LYS A 444 25.91 5.54 9.37
N LYS A 445 26.17 6.56 10.17
CA LYS A 445 25.27 7.00 11.22
C LYS A 445 24.01 7.58 10.59
N GLU A 446 22.91 7.49 11.32
CA GLU A 446 21.61 8.05 10.95
C GLU A 446 21.74 9.56 10.66
N LEU A 447 22.48 10.30 11.50
CA LEU A 447 22.72 11.73 11.33
C LEU A 447 23.49 12.07 10.04
N THR A 448 24.28 11.14 9.50
CA THR A 448 25.02 11.31 8.25
C THR A 448 24.07 11.25 7.04
N PHE A 449 23.04 10.40 7.09
CA PHE A 449 21.95 10.42 6.10
C PHE A 449 21.14 11.71 6.18
N LEU A 450 20.86 12.21 7.40
CA LEU A 450 20.16 13.49 7.56
C LEU A 450 20.94 14.63 6.88
N LYS A 451 22.25 14.72 7.13
CA LYS A 451 23.11 15.73 6.49
C LYS A 451 23.10 15.62 4.96
N LEU A 452 23.25 14.40 4.42
CA LEU A 452 23.16 14.17 2.97
C LEU A 452 21.85 14.72 2.39
N LEU A 453 20.73 14.44 3.03
CA LEU A 453 19.43 14.95 2.59
C LEU A 453 19.34 16.48 2.68
N LEU A 454 19.82 17.07 3.77
CA LEU A 454 19.81 18.53 3.99
C LEU A 454 20.72 19.27 2.99
N ASP A 455 21.83 18.65 2.57
CA ASP A 455 22.75 19.19 1.56
C ASP A 455 22.20 19.03 0.13
N THR A 456 21.38 18.01 -0.11
CA THR A 456 20.88 17.65 -1.45
C THR A 456 19.53 18.30 -1.78
N CYS A 457 18.59 18.28 -0.82
CA CYS A 457 17.21 18.72 -1.01
C CYS A 457 17.08 20.25 -0.92
N THR A 458 15.95 20.80 -1.34
CA THR A 458 15.77 22.27 -1.38
C THR A 458 14.64 22.79 -0.52
N ARG A 459 13.73 21.94 -0.03
CA ARG A 459 12.53 22.37 0.71
C ARG A 459 12.39 21.70 2.06
N TYR A 460 12.15 20.38 2.09
CA TYR A 460 11.86 19.66 3.32
C TYR A 460 12.67 18.37 3.43
N VAL A 461 12.98 17.97 4.64
CA VAL A 461 13.53 16.64 4.94
C VAL A 461 12.73 16.03 6.08
N VAL A 462 12.25 14.81 5.89
CA VAL A 462 11.55 14.02 6.92
C VAL A 462 12.33 12.75 7.16
N MET A 463 12.62 12.47 8.42
CA MET A 463 13.45 11.34 8.85
C MET A 463 12.81 10.68 10.05
N ILE A 464 12.70 9.35 10.01
CA ILE A 464 12.40 8.53 11.20
C ILE A 464 13.69 7.85 11.66
N ALA A 465 14.01 7.97 12.94
CA ALA A 465 15.24 7.43 13.49
C ALA A 465 15.10 7.07 14.98
N PRO A 466 16.01 6.23 15.53
CA PRO A 466 16.05 5.97 16.96
C PRO A 466 16.28 7.25 17.73
N LEU A 467 15.71 7.35 18.95
CA LEU A 467 15.84 8.54 19.79
C LEU A 467 17.29 9.00 19.98
N SER A 468 18.24 8.06 19.94
CA SER A 468 19.67 8.37 20.08
C SER A 468 20.26 9.28 19.00
N THR A 469 19.63 9.35 17.83
CA THR A 469 19.97 10.30 16.76
C THR A 469 19.75 11.74 17.20
N TYR A 470 18.77 11.96 18.07
CA TYR A 470 18.27 13.27 18.45
C TYR A 470 18.95 13.86 19.69
N PHE A 471 19.72 13.06 20.44
CA PHE A 471 20.50 13.56 21.59
C PHE A 471 22.03 13.39 21.45
N LYS A 472 22.52 12.43 20.65
CA LYS A 472 23.98 12.25 20.41
C LYS A 472 24.54 13.28 19.43
N ASP A 473 25.86 13.30 19.27
CA ASP A 473 26.59 14.08 18.25
C ASP A 473 26.23 15.58 18.25
N GLN A 474 26.22 16.20 19.44
CA GLN A 474 25.81 17.60 19.68
C GLN A 474 26.35 18.62 18.66
N LYS A 475 27.65 18.56 18.35
CA LYS A 475 28.30 19.51 17.42
C LYS A 475 27.64 19.49 16.02
N ASP A 476 27.26 18.30 15.56
CA ASP A 476 26.64 18.13 14.26
C ASP A 476 25.19 18.63 14.27
N ARG A 477 24.46 18.34 15.36
CA ARG A 477 23.11 18.87 15.59
C ARG A 477 23.11 20.40 15.63
N ASP A 478 24.00 21.01 16.40
CA ASP A 478 24.16 22.47 16.44
C ASP A 478 24.50 23.05 15.06
N GLY A 479 25.35 22.37 14.28
CA GLY A 479 25.67 22.75 12.91
C GLY A 479 24.46 22.76 11.97
N ILE A 480 23.61 21.74 12.06
CA ILE A 480 22.37 21.64 11.29
C ILE A 480 21.44 22.81 11.60
N LEU A 481 21.22 23.15 12.87
CA LEU A 481 20.31 24.25 13.25
C LEU A 481 20.79 25.65 12.83
N ARG A 482 22.10 25.81 12.54
CA ARG A 482 22.65 27.05 11.97
C ARG A 482 22.25 27.26 10.51
N GLN A 483 21.85 26.22 9.79
CA GLN A 483 21.57 26.25 8.35
C GLN A 483 20.14 25.85 8.00
N HIS A 484 19.51 25.03 8.84
CA HIS A 484 18.20 24.43 8.64
C HIS A 484 17.35 24.60 9.90
N ARG A 485 16.02 24.44 9.74
CA ARG A 485 15.05 24.63 10.83
C ARG A 485 14.38 23.32 11.12
N LEU A 486 14.48 22.86 12.36
CA LEU A 486 13.71 21.73 12.86
C LEU A 486 12.30 22.20 13.18
N LYS A 487 11.34 21.79 12.35
CA LYS A 487 9.94 22.19 12.43
C LYS A 487 9.24 21.43 13.55
N TYR A 488 9.24 20.11 13.47
CA TYR A 488 8.55 19.22 14.41
C TYR A 488 9.40 17.99 14.74
N VAL A 489 9.27 17.48 15.96
CA VAL A 489 9.70 16.14 16.39
C VAL A 489 8.50 15.41 16.95
N ILE A 490 8.19 14.23 16.41
CA ILE A 490 7.04 13.41 16.79
C ILE A 490 7.58 12.08 17.30
N ASN A 491 7.44 11.78 18.58
CA ASN A 491 7.79 10.46 19.09
C ASN A 491 6.79 9.44 18.55
N MET A 492 7.28 8.26 18.16
CA MET A 492 6.45 7.21 17.59
C MET A 492 6.19 6.09 18.61
N PRO A 493 5.12 5.29 18.44
CA PRO A 493 4.83 4.17 19.33
C PRO A 493 6.02 3.22 19.47
N GLU A 494 6.26 2.73 20.69
CA GLU A 494 7.40 1.85 20.99
C GLU A 494 7.35 0.52 20.23
N ASP A 495 6.14 0.10 19.89
CA ASP A 495 5.83 -1.15 19.23
C ASP A 495 5.61 -0.99 17.71
N LEU A 496 5.85 0.20 17.14
CA LEU A 496 5.66 0.51 15.72
C LEU A 496 6.30 -0.51 14.78
N PHE A 497 7.52 -0.94 15.10
CA PHE A 497 8.29 -1.89 14.29
C PHE A 497 8.17 -3.34 14.75
N GLN A 498 7.33 -3.64 15.73
CA GLN A 498 7.07 -5.02 16.18
C GLN A 498 6.36 -5.83 15.07
N PRO A 499 6.60 -7.16 15.00
CA PRO A 499 7.53 -7.95 15.80
C PRO A 499 8.98 -7.90 15.28
N ASN A 500 9.25 -7.09 14.25
CA ASN A 500 10.50 -7.10 13.51
C ASN A 500 11.63 -6.45 14.31
N ALA A 501 11.35 -5.33 14.98
CA ALA A 501 12.30 -4.62 15.84
C ALA A 501 11.59 -4.03 17.06
N ALA A 502 12.31 -3.97 18.18
CA ALA A 502 11.93 -3.22 19.38
C ALA A 502 12.86 -2.00 19.47
N THR A 503 12.43 -0.86 18.94
CA THR A 503 13.21 0.38 18.96
C THR A 503 12.26 1.57 19.03
N ILE A 504 12.47 2.42 20.03
CA ILE A 504 11.75 3.68 20.17
C ILE A 504 12.33 4.68 19.17
N THR A 505 11.47 5.26 18.36
CA THR A 505 11.85 6.17 17.28
C THR A 505 11.08 7.47 17.37
N ALA A 506 11.58 8.49 16.68
CA ALA A 506 10.83 9.71 16.44
C ALA A 506 10.96 10.10 14.97
N ILE A 507 9.96 10.84 14.47
CA ILE A 507 10.00 11.51 13.18
C ILE A 507 10.45 12.95 13.41
N SER A 508 11.43 13.39 12.64
CA SER A 508 11.87 14.79 12.58
C SER A 508 11.58 15.40 11.21
N VAL A 509 11.02 16.60 11.19
CA VAL A 509 10.70 17.36 9.97
C VAL A 509 11.54 18.64 9.92
N PHE A 510 12.33 18.82 8.88
CA PHE A 510 13.19 20.00 8.67
C PHE A 510 12.72 20.86 7.50
N GLU A 511 12.82 22.18 7.65
CA GLU A 511 12.81 23.13 6.52
C GLU A 511 14.25 23.42 6.10
N VAL A 512 14.56 23.20 4.82
CA VAL A 512 15.92 23.28 4.29
C VAL A 512 16.31 24.73 3.98
N GLY A 513 17.56 25.11 4.32
CA GLY A 513 18.13 26.42 3.99
C GLY A 513 17.57 27.58 4.81
N GLN A 514 16.80 27.29 5.87
CA GLN A 514 16.28 28.29 6.80
C GLN A 514 16.90 28.03 8.17
N PRO A 515 17.72 28.93 8.75
CA PRO A 515 18.26 28.71 10.09
C PRO A 515 17.16 28.65 11.16
N GLN A 516 17.43 27.92 12.25
CA GLN A 516 16.50 27.80 13.38
C GLN A 516 16.17 29.16 14.00
N GLY A 517 17.19 29.97 14.33
CA GLY A 517 17.02 31.31 14.91
C GLY A 517 16.13 31.32 16.16
N ASP A 518 15.07 32.15 16.13
CA ASP A 518 14.09 32.26 17.21
C ASP A 518 12.84 31.37 17.00
N TYR A 519 12.80 30.58 15.93
CA TYR A 519 11.67 29.71 15.65
C TYR A 519 11.59 28.61 16.71
N LYS A 520 10.38 28.36 17.19
CA LYS A 520 10.09 27.25 18.09
C LYS A 520 9.87 25.97 17.30
N THR A 521 10.45 24.89 17.77
CA THR A 521 10.16 23.52 17.33
C THR A 521 8.95 23.00 18.10
N LYS A 522 8.08 22.24 17.43
CA LYS A 522 6.97 21.55 18.09
C LYS A 522 7.38 20.12 18.43
N PHE A 523 7.09 19.69 19.64
CA PHE A 523 7.33 18.34 20.12
C PHE A 523 5.98 17.70 20.46
N ILE A 524 5.74 16.50 19.94
CA ILE A 524 4.48 15.79 20.09
C ILE A 524 4.79 14.32 20.39
N ASP A 525 4.12 13.75 21.38
CA ASP A 525 4.13 12.32 21.65
C ASP A 525 2.97 11.65 20.89
N LEU A 526 3.27 10.64 20.08
CA LEU A 526 2.27 9.75 19.48
C LEU A 526 2.42 8.35 20.11
N PRO A 527 1.70 8.07 21.22
CA PRO A 527 1.90 6.83 21.98
C PRO A 527 1.25 5.59 21.36
N ASP A 528 0.20 5.77 20.54
CA ASP A 528 -0.56 4.71 19.87
C ASP A 528 -0.78 5.11 18.40
N ASP A 529 -0.58 4.18 17.46
CA ASP A 529 -0.91 4.35 16.04
C ASP A 529 -2.19 3.61 15.66
N GLY A 530 -2.89 2.98 16.60
CA GLY A 530 -4.11 2.24 16.36
C GLY A 530 -3.87 0.76 16.03
N PHE A 531 -2.67 0.43 15.51
CA PHE A 531 -2.34 -0.90 15.03
C PHE A 531 -2.08 -1.87 16.19
N VAL A 532 -2.57 -3.10 16.05
CA VAL A 532 -2.38 -4.16 17.05
C VAL A 532 -1.74 -5.39 16.42
N LEU A 533 -0.94 -6.11 17.20
CA LEU A 533 -0.34 -7.37 16.75
C LEU A 533 -1.41 -8.47 16.64
N ALA A 534 -1.81 -8.79 15.40
CA ALA A 534 -2.73 -9.87 15.09
C ALA A 534 -1.99 -11.18 14.81
N LYS A 535 -2.52 -12.28 15.34
CA LYS A 535 -1.94 -13.63 15.17
C LYS A 535 -1.88 -13.97 13.67
N ASN A 536 -0.67 -14.26 13.19
CA ASN A 536 -0.33 -14.55 11.79
C ASN A 536 -0.46 -13.39 10.78
N LYS A 537 -0.96 -12.20 11.16
CA LYS A 537 -1.11 -11.05 10.24
C LYS A 537 -0.10 -9.91 10.48
N GLY A 538 0.62 -9.92 11.60
CA GLY A 538 1.53 -8.82 11.97
C GLY A 538 0.76 -7.68 12.63
N ARG A 539 1.29 -6.44 12.59
CA ARG A 539 0.54 -5.26 13.05
C ARG A 539 -0.54 -4.91 12.02
N THR A 540 -1.77 -4.71 12.47
CA THR A 540 -2.90 -4.35 11.61
C THR A 540 -3.81 -3.37 12.33
N ASP A 541 -4.37 -2.40 11.60
CA ASP A 541 -5.40 -1.50 12.13
C ASP A 541 -6.77 -2.21 12.18
N LEU A 542 -6.89 -3.17 13.10
CA LEU A 542 -8.08 -4.02 13.22
C LEU A 542 -9.35 -3.23 13.57
N PHE A 543 -9.19 -2.05 14.16
CA PHE A 543 -10.28 -1.25 14.71
C PHE A 543 -10.49 0.06 13.93
N ASN A 544 -9.83 0.23 12.78
CA ASN A 544 -9.88 1.43 11.94
C ASN A 544 -9.63 2.73 12.73
N ARG A 545 -8.65 2.71 13.64
CA ARG A 545 -8.34 3.86 14.53
C ARG A 545 -7.29 4.80 13.94
N TRP A 546 -6.55 4.36 12.91
CA TRP A 546 -5.42 5.13 12.40
C TRP A 546 -5.82 6.50 11.89
N ASP A 547 -6.91 6.59 11.12
CA ASP A 547 -7.33 7.87 10.54
C ASP A 547 -7.73 8.89 11.62
N ASP A 548 -8.44 8.46 12.66
CA ASP A 548 -8.80 9.31 13.80
C ASP A 548 -7.56 9.80 14.55
N ILE A 549 -6.62 8.88 14.83
CA ILE A 549 -5.35 9.19 15.51
C ILE A 549 -4.50 10.15 14.67
N LYS A 550 -4.41 9.92 13.36
CA LYS A 550 -3.68 10.77 12.41
C LYS A 550 -4.30 12.16 12.35
N ASN A 551 -5.63 12.26 12.30
CA ASN A 551 -6.35 13.54 12.29
C ASN A 551 -6.10 14.32 13.58
N GLU A 552 -6.14 13.66 14.74
CA GLU A 552 -5.81 14.28 16.03
C GLU A 552 -4.35 14.78 16.06
N LEU A 553 -3.40 14.00 15.52
CA LEU A 553 -2.01 14.41 15.38
C LEU A 553 -1.89 15.70 14.54
N PHE A 554 -2.57 15.78 13.39
CA PHE A 554 -2.55 16.98 12.56
C PHE A 554 -3.23 18.18 13.24
N GLU A 555 -4.32 17.97 13.96
CA GLU A 555 -4.97 19.02 14.75
C GLU A 555 -4.02 19.59 15.81
N LYS A 556 -3.30 18.73 16.54
CA LYS A 556 -2.24 19.13 17.48
C LYS A 556 -1.10 19.88 16.78
N ILE A 557 -0.68 19.44 15.60
CA ILE A 557 0.38 20.11 14.83
C ILE A 557 -0.07 21.50 14.42
N GLU A 558 -1.27 21.66 13.86
CA GLU A 558 -1.77 22.93 13.32
C GLU A 558 -2.11 23.92 14.44
N ASN A 559 -2.80 23.44 15.48
CA ASN A 559 -3.36 24.26 16.57
C ASN A 559 -2.61 24.06 17.90
N ILE A 560 -1.29 23.88 17.85
CA ILE A 560 -0.50 23.49 19.03
C ILE A 560 -0.74 24.30 20.31
N ARG A 561 -1.08 25.60 20.19
CA ARG A 561 -1.35 26.45 21.36
C ARG A 561 -2.56 26.01 22.18
N ASP A 562 -3.51 25.32 21.55
CA ASP A 562 -4.73 24.86 22.18
C ASP A 562 -4.54 23.51 22.89
N PHE A 563 -3.48 22.78 22.52
CA PHE A 563 -3.13 21.45 23.05
C PHE A 563 -1.87 21.44 23.92
N GLU A 564 -1.10 22.52 23.94
CA GLU A 564 0.16 22.62 24.69
C GLU A 564 -0.09 22.42 26.21
N ASN A 565 0.48 21.35 26.75
CA ASN A 565 0.34 20.97 28.16
C ASN A 565 1.68 20.77 28.87
N ASP A 566 2.79 21.04 28.18
CA ASP A 566 4.16 20.82 28.64
C ASP A 566 4.47 19.36 29.00
N ILE A 567 3.64 18.38 28.66
CA ILE A 567 3.82 16.95 28.98
C ILE A 567 4.08 16.17 27.70
N ASP A 568 3.06 16.06 26.84
CA ASP A 568 3.10 15.27 25.60
C ASP A 568 3.06 16.15 24.35
N VAL A 569 2.60 17.41 24.48
CA VAL A 569 2.55 18.40 23.41
C VAL A 569 3.14 19.72 23.90
N LEU A 570 4.20 20.20 23.24
CA LEU A 570 4.82 21.49 23.58
C LEU A 570 5.55 22.17 22.42
N SER A 571 5.70 23.50 22.52
CA SER A 571 6.43 24.32 21.55
C SER A 571 7.62 25.05 22.19
N HIS A 572 8.84 24.57 21.92
CA HIS A 572 10.06 25.04 22.57
C HIS A 572 11.06 25.69 21.61
N LYS A 573 11.79 26.69 22.09
CA LYS A 573 12.91 27.30 21.36
C LYS A 573 14.19 26.54 21.69
N ILE A 574 14.67 25.75 20.74
CA ILE A 574 15.93 24.98 20.87
C ILE A 574 17.14 25.93 20.89
N ARG A 575 18.06 25.71 21.83
CA ARG A 575 19.36 26.37 21.94
C ARG A 575 20.49 25.42 21.53
N GLU A 576 21.68 25.97 21.31
CA GLU A 576 22.87 25.14 21.10
C GLU A 576 23.11 24.24 22.31
N GLY A 577 23.35 22.95 22.03
CA GLY A 577 23.53 21.93 23.05
C GLY A 577 22.26 21.22 23.51
N ASP A 578 21.08 21.78 23.23
CA ASP A 578 19.83 21.15 23.60
C ASP A 578 19.61 19.86 22.79
N GLU A 579 18.96 18.88 23.40
CA GLU A 579 18.51 17.64 22.75
C GLU A 579 17.26 17.90 21.92
N TRP A 580 17.08 17.17 20.82
CA TRP A 580 15.89 17.27 19.96
C TRP A 580 14.83 16.26 20.38
N LEU A 581 14.56 16.17 21.68
CA LEU A 581 13.60 15.24 22.26
C LEU A 581 12.54 15.99 23.06
N LEU A 582 11.31 15.47 23.02
CA LEU A 582 10.21 15.95 23.86
C LEU A 582 10.60 15.88 25.35
N GLN A 583 11.18 14.75 25.78
CA GLN A 583 11.52 14.45 27.18
C GLN A 583 12.52 15.44 27.79
N SER A 584 13.29 16.14 26.97
CA SER A 584 14.27 17.13 27.43
C SER A 584 13.62 18.44 27.86
N PHE A 585 12.36 18.68 27.46
CA PHE A 585 11.60 19.91 27.76
C PHE A 585 10.29 19.64 28.49
N ALA A 586 9.76 18.42 28.41
CA ALA A 586 8.53 18.02 29.06
C ALA A 586 8.64 18.02 30.59
N LYS A 587 7.54 18.38 31.26
CA LYS A 587 7.30 18.16 32.67
C LYS A 587 6.89 16.71 32.88
N THR A 588 7.39 16.11 33.95
CA THR A 588 6.93 14.78 34.36
C THR A 588 5.45 14.85 34.75
N ASP A 589 4.63 14.02 34.12
CA ASP A 589 3.24 13.85 34.52
C ASP A 589 3.12 12.85 35.67
N TYR A 590 2.62 13.33 36.79
CA TYR A 590 2.34 12.53 37.99
C TYR A 590 0.86 12.17 38.13
N SER A 591 0.00 12.55 37.18
CA SER A 591 -1.46 12.38 37.26
C SER A 591 -1.88 10.91 37.33
N ASN A 592 -1.12 10.03 36.66
CA ASN A 592 -1.35 8.58 36.64
C ASN A 592 -0.62 7.82 37.74
N LEU A 593 0.17 8.50 38.59
CA LEU A 593 0.88 7.86 39.71
C LEU A 593 -0.10 7.60 40.86
N SER A 594 -0.45 6.34 41.04
CA SER A 594 -1.31 5.85 42.12
C SER A 594 -0.51 5.07 43.18
N GLU A 595 -1.13 4.85 44.35
CA GLU A 595 -0.58 3.93 45.36
C GLU A 595 -0.38 2.52 44.78
N GLU A 596 -1.29 2.08 43.91
CA GLU A 596 -1.18 0.82 43.16
C GLU A 596 0.04 0.80 42.21
N SER A 597 0.39 1.95 41.60
CA SER A 597 1.59 2.07 40.78
C SER A 597 2.87 1.90 41.61
N PHE A 598 2.88 2.45 42.82
CA PHE A 598 3.97 2.26 43.77
C PHE A 598 4.06 0.80 44.25
N GLU A 599 2.92 0.21 44.64
CA GLU A 599 2.87 -1.21 45.02
C GLU A 599 3.38 -2.13 43.90
N ARG A 600 2.96 -1.88 42.66
CA ARG A 600 3.42 -2.65 41.50
C ARG A 600 4.94 -2.55 41.33
N ALA A 601 5.51 -1.36 41.40
CA ALA A 601 6.96 -1.17 41.29
C ALA A 601 7.73 -1.92 42.40
N ILE A 602 7.21 -1.93 43.63
CA ILE A 602 7.79 -2.71 44.74
C ILE A 602 7.69 -4.21 44.46
N ARG A 603 6.53 -4.70 43.98
CA ARG A 603 6.33 -6.12 43.65
C ARG A 603 7.25 -6.57 42.52
N GLU A 604 7.40 -5.77 41.47
CA GLU A 604 8.30 -6.05 40.35
C GLU A 604 9.76 -6.11 40.82
N GLN A 605 10.17 -5.19 41.69
CA GLN A 605 11.50 -5.18 42.30
C GLN A 605 11.75 -6.43 43.16
N LEU A 606 10.78 -6.84 43.99
CA LEU A 606 10.89 -8.08 44.79
C LEU A 606 11.00 -9.32 43.88
N VAL A 607 10.20 -9.40 42.82
CA VAL A 607 10.31 -10.49 41.84
C VAL A 607 11.69 -10.49 41.18
N PHE A 608 12.21 -9.32 40.79
CA PHE A 608 13.55 -9.20 40.22
C PHE A 608 14.65 -9.67 41.19
N GLU A 609 14.61 -9.23 42.45
CA GLU A 609 15.59 -9.62 43.48
C GLU A 609 15.55 -11.12 43.76
N ALA A 610 14.36 -11.73 43.88
CA ALA A 610 14.22 -13.18 44.03
C ALA A 610 14.83 -13.92 42.84
N ARG A 611 14.57 -13.46 41.61
CA ARG A 611 15.16 -14.05 40.40
C ARG A 611 16.67 -13.90 40.35
N GLU A 612 17.21 -12.75 40.77
CA GLU A 612 18.65 -12.52 40.84
C GLU A 612 19.32 -13.44 41.86
N ASN A 613 18.79 -13.48 43.08
CA ASN A 613 19.34 -14.28 44.18
C ASN A 613 19.28 -15.80 43.91
N LEU A 614 18.28 -16.25 43.14
CA LEU A 614 18.14 -17.65 42.73
C LEU A 614 18.86 -17.98 41.40
N GLY A 615 19.49 -16.99 40.75
CA GLY A 615 20.18 -17.19 39.47
C GLY A 615 19.25 -17.49 38.29
N LEU A 616 18.02 -16.97 38.32
CA LEU A 616 16.93 -17.24 37.36
C LEU A 616 16.71 -16.11 36.34
N LEU A 617 17.54 -15.06 36.33
CA LEU A 617 17.38 -13.91 35.42
C LEU A 617 17.35 -14.30 33.93
N ASN A 618 18.08 -15.36 33.55
CA ASN A 618 18.21 -15.81 32.16
C ASN A 618 17.43 -17.11 31.86
N ARG A 619 16.52 -17.53 32.75
CA ARG A 619 15.67 -18.71 32.52
C ARG A 619 14.28 -18.28 32.07
N ASP A 620 13.80 -18.90 30.99
CA ASP A 620 12.38 -18.88 30.62
C ASP A 620 11.63 -19.81 31.57
N LEU A 621 10.78 -19.22 32.40
CA LEU A 621 9.86 -19.88 33.32
C LEU A 621 8.46 -19.43 32.95
N ASP A 622 7.48 -20.33 32.99
CA ASP A 622 6.09 -19.89 32.86
C ASP A 622 5.63 -19.15 34.13
N GLU A 623 4.56 -18.36 34.01
CA GLU A 623 4.07 -17.50 35.10
C GLU A 623 3.74 -18.28 36.38
N ILE A 624 3.21 -19.51 36.27
CA ILE A 624 2.80 -20.31 37.43
C ILE A 624 4.03 -20.86 38.15
N GLU A 625 5.03 -21.32 37.39
CA GLU A 625 6.31 -21.78 37.93
C GLU A 625 7.04 -20.64 38.64
N LEU A 626 7.11 -19.45 38.03
CA LEU A 626 7.71 -18.27 38.63
C LEU A 626 7.00 -17.85 39.92
N LEU A 627 5.66 -17.83 39.93
CA LEU A 627 4.86 -17.49 41.12
C LEU A 627 5.13 -18.43 42.29
N THR A 628 5.26 -19.73 42.01
CA THR A 628 5.53 -20.74 43.05
C THR A 628 6.93 -20.55 43.63
N ILE A 629 7.93 -20.37 42.77
CA ILE A 629 9.33 -20.14 43.19
C ILE A 629 9.47 -18.87 44.01
N VAL A 630 8.85 -17.77 43.58
CA VAL A 630 8.90 -16.48 44.30
C VAL A 630 8.17 -16.58 45.64
N SER A 631 7.04 -17.28 45.69
CA SER A 631 6.29 -17.53 46.94
C SER A 631 7.12 -18.34 47.94
N ASP A 632 7.81 -19.39 47.49
CA ASP A 632 8.66 -20.22 48.35
C ASP A 632 9.87 -19.43 48.86
N TYR A 633 10.52 -18.65 48.01
CA TYR A 633 11.70 -17.84 48.36
C TYR A 633 11.42 -16.86 49.51
N TYR A 634 10.31 -16.11 49.42
CA TYR A 634 9.94 -15.16 50.47
C TYR A 634 9.27 -15.84 51.68
N GLY A 635 8.56 -16.96 51.46
CA GLY A 635 7.99 -17.77 52.54
C GLY A 635 9.03 -18.47 53.42
N GLU A 636 10.19 -18.84 52.87
CA GLU A 636 11.33 -19.38 53.64
C GLU A 636 12.04 -18.28 54.46
N GLN A 637 12.12 -17.05 53.95
CA GLN A 637 12.72 -15.93 54.70
C GLN A 637 11.89 -15.49 55.92
N GLU A 638 10.56 -15.53 55.84
CA GLU A 638 9.69 -15.25 57.00
C GLU A 638 9.84 -16.33 58.10
N ASN A 639 10.07 -17.58 57.71
CA ASN A 639 10.25 -18.69 58.66
C ASN A 639 11.66 -18.79 59.25
N GLY A 640 12.67 -18.19 58.60
CA GLY A 640 14.06 -18.14 59.07
C GLY A 640 14.33 -17.10 60.17
N GLY A 641 13.38 -16.20 60.46
CA GLY A 641 13.54 -15.11 61.43
C GLY A 641 13.14 -15.42 62.88
N VAL A 642 12.68 -16.64 63.20
CA VAL A 642 12.11 -16.98 64.53
C VAL A 642 12.95 -18.00 65.32
N SER A 643 14.16 -18.37 64.88
CA SER A 643 14.90 -19.48 65.50
C SER A 643 16.26 -19.16 66.12
N ASP A 644 16.51 -17.96 66.65
CA ASP A 644 17.68 -17.73 67.52
C ASP A 644 17.41 -16.58 68.51
N GLU A 645 16.68 -16.87 69.60
CA GLU A 645 16.89 -16.28 70.94
C GLU A 645 16.00 -17.00 71.98
N VAL A 646 16.51 -18.11 72.53
CA VAL A 646 16.21 -18.64 73.88
C VAL A 646 17.52 -19.00 74.56
#